data_AF-A0A9E2TZR5-F1
#
_entry.id   AF-A0A9E2TZR5-F1
#
_cell.length_a   1.000
_cell.length_b   1.000
_cell.length_c   1.000
_cell.angle_alpha   90.00
_cell.angle_beta   90.00
_cell.angle_gamma   90.00
#
_symmetry.space_group_name_H-M   'P 1'
#
loop_
_entity.id
_entity.type
_entity.pdbx_description
1 polymer ?
#
loop_
_entity_poly.entity_id
_entity_poly.type
_entity_poly.pdbx_seq_one_letter_code
_entity_poly.pdbx_strand_id
1 'polypeptide(L)'
;MKNYIILFIFLTLCIGHLYAQSPSRLMRTHEKGDFTKTRELIVKSLEKDSINPAAKYLYSILFMVDPFKQDTDSARWFINAAISDFEAVGPDVVEDLHKSGITKDSLNNQKLVVTTDAFARAKAQSTVHALDYFLQYYPEAPQTERAIFIRDSLAYDEAKDVNTWQSYKAYLETYPDSYYYRDADKHYQRLIFLDRTLDDKLSSYIRFLKEFPQTPHRDEIEWVILTRTTVDHKWESYLSFLRNYPQTHYRKLVTDVMYYIDKINGYPRYTEFLGLINREDSVNQVKTSEYHLLIPFYVDGKYGFMSSKGETILENQFESIDENYYCGGITAEWLLIGSGDASRIITRSGDELLRQIQGFEDLGNGFTLVDFGKGKYLYHKSGFRVNERIYQDAEVVGGKFIKVRKEDDWGLLSALGQPILEEKYESIESIGKFILVNENGQYHATNIKKLAEEIKDLNIEFGTSFEDFEVLGDTLLLTFNGDKEALYDENLSLIIPEDDHRIFTYGASWYVKGSEGYQIYNRNSDELINQTFEHLDVNNGWISIKREADWLLVSQGYKVLPRQGLDSIRLINDHAAFIKKGDTLQLMFNSGRVEWIQPDEKLILLTSRESTDPGKPEYIMLFNNKYRKVLSSEGQILFDGDYDQVDFLTDSLFTYKSKGKFGIINAKGKTVVSAKYESINEKDDLILLLEKGKIGSYNPTTGGLIAPAYDSRITSFANYFSIVKDGKYGLINSQNKTVIPFEYDEFMMWNDTSFLVRDSSVWTLMTFDNEVIETGFMNPTLIAERGMEKFIKVMKGQSFGILSNKQGLILEPTYNDIVNVGIYKEPTFFAEQHLKAAAFFVVTYFDRLGQSLRSQAYRPEEYSKIYCDQ
;
A
#
# COMPACT_ATOMS: atom_id res chain seq x y z
N MET A 1 46.17 46.35 30.92
CA MET A 1 47.27 47.30 30.63
C MET A 1 47.80 47.86 31.94
N LYS A 2 49.13 47.78 32.12
CA LYS A 2 50.01 48.43 33.11
C LYS A 2 50.08 47.90 34.56
N ASN A 3 51.22 47.26 34.80
CA ASN A 3 51.94 46.97 36.05
C ASN A 3 52.02 48.15 37.03
N TYR A 4 52.13 47.84 38.33
CA TYR A 4 53.24 48.31 39.17
C TYR A 4 53.58 47.27 40.25
N ILE A 5 54.87 46.94 40.32
CA ILE A 5 55.57 46.19 41.37
C ILE A 5 55.80 47.15 42.55
N ILE A 6 55.51 46.75 43.79
CA ILE A 6 56.13 47.34 44.99
C ILE A 6 56.55 46.24 45.97
N LEU A 7 57.81 46.38 46.36
CA LEU A 7 58.65 45.57 47.23
C LEU A 7 58.16 45.59 48.70
N PHE A 8 58.08 44.42 49.34
CA PHE A 8 57.86 44.29 50.78
C PHE A 8 59.19 44.54 51.54
N ILE A 9 59.25 45.59 52.35
CA ILE A 9 60.26 45.74 53.41
C ILE A 9 59.53 45.63 54.75
N PHE A 10 59.80 44.54 55.46
CA PHE A 10 59.36 44.32 56.84
C PHE A 10 60.17 45.25 57.75
N LEU A 11 59.54 46.29 58.28
CA LEU A 11 60.04 47.01 59.46
C LEU A 11 59.01 46.86 60.57
N THR A 12 59.35 46.02 61.54
CA THR A 12 58.65 45.83 62.81
C THR A 12 58.64 47.13 63.61
N LEU A 13 57.45 47.73 63.76
CA LEU A 13 57.16 48.75 64.75
C LEU A 13 55.96 48.26 65.58
N CYS A 14 56.26 47.64 66.73
CA CYS A 14 55.31 47.41 67.79
C CYS A 14 54.90 48.76 68.39
N ILE A 15 53.82 49.35 67.87
CA ILE A 15 53.11 50.42 68.54
C ILE A 15 52.08 49.74 69.45
N GLY A 16 52.29 49.81 70.77
CA GLY A 16 51.26 49.44 71.73
C GLY A 16 50.07 50.38 71.56
N HIS A 17 48.96 49.87 71.01
CA HIS A 17 47.68 50.57 70.99
C HIS A 17 47.18 50.74 72.43
N LEU A 18 47.39 51.92 73.01
CA LEU A 18 46.70 52.35 74.22
C LEU A 18 45.22 52.56 73.86
N TYR A 19 44.37 51.57 74.16
CA TYR A 19 42.92 51.67 74.02
C TYR A 19 42.40 52.90 74.78
N ALA A 20 41.92 53.90 74.04
CA ALA A 20 41.55 55.19 74.62
C ALA A 20 40.22 55.16 75.42
N GLN A 21 39.48 54.04 75.43
CA GLN A 21 38.35 53.75 76.34
C GLN A 21 38.21 52.22 76.54
N SER A 22 38.00 51.76 77.78
CA SER A 22 37.84 50.32 78.04
C SER A 22 36.53 49.79 77.44
N PRO A 23 36.52 48.60 76.83
CA PRO A 23 35.29 47.93 76.34
C PRO A 23 34.18 47.88 77.39
N SER A 24 34.54 47.69 78.66
CA SER A 24 33.63 47.69 79.81
C SER A 24 32.86 49.01 80.01
N ARG A 25 33.42 50.16 79.62
CA ARG A 25 32.73 51.46 79.69
C ARG A 25 31.65 51.59 78.63
N LEU A 26 31.94 51.14 77.40
CA LEU A 26 31.00 51.15 76.28
C LEU A 26 29.82 50.20 76.54
N MET A 27 30.10 49.00 77.04
CA MET A 27 29.07 48.01 77.40
C MET A 27 28.16 48.50 78.53
N ARG A 28 28.72 49.11 79.59
CA ARG A 28 27.93 49.62 80.72
C ARG A 28 26.97 50.75 80.35
N THR A 29 27.28 51.55 79.32
CA THR A 29 26.35 52.57 78.83
C THR A 29 25.21 51.99 78.01
N HIS A 30 25.48 50.94 77.23
CA HIS A 30 24.46 50.17 76.52
C HIS A 30 23.50 49.47 77.50
N GLU A 31 24.03 48.80 78.53
CA GLU A 31 23.22 48.12 79.56
C GLU A 31 22.28 49.05 80.35
N LYS A 32 22.58 50.36 80.39
CA LYS A 32 21.74 51.38 81.03
C LYS A 32 20.62 51.91 80.14
N GLY A 33 20.54 51.48 78.87
CA GLY A 33 19.53 51.92 77.90
C GLY A 33 19.70 53.34 77.37
N ASP A 34 20.85 53.99 77.60
CA ASP A 34 21.14 55.34 77.09
C ASP A 34 21.77 55.24 75.69
N PHE A 35 20.91 54.99 74.69
CA PHE A 35 21.27 54.71 73.31
C PHE A 35 21.96 55.91 72.61
N THR A 36 21.57 57.14 72.93
CA THR A 36 22.18 58.37 72.38
C THR A 36 23.61 58.53 72.87
N LYS A 37 23.85 58.39 74.18
CA LYS A 37 25.18 58.47 74.77
C LYS A 37 26.08 57.32 74.35
N THR A 38 25.50 56.13 74.19
CA THR A 38 26.21 54.95 73.68
C THR A 38 26.74 55.21 72.27
N ARG A 39 25.92 55.77 71.37
CA ARG A 39 26.35 56.18 70.02
C ARG A 39 27.47 57.22 70.06
N GLU A 40 27.35 58.28 70.86
CA GLU A 40 28.41 59.30 70.97
C GLU A 40 29.75 58.70 71.43
N LEU A 41 29.73 57.77 72.37
CA LEU A 41 30.93 57.09 72.85
C LEU A 41 31.53 56.17 71.79
N ILE A 42 30.69 55.45 71.03
CA ILE A 42 31.13 54.62 69.91
C ILE A 42 31.80 55.47 68.83
N VAL A 43 31.20 56.60 68.41
CA VAL A 43 31.80 57.53 67.43
C VAL A 43 33.17 57.98 67.90
N LYS A 44 33.26 58.50 69.14
CA LYS A 44 34.52 58.98 69.72
C LYS A 44 35.56 57.86 69.87
N SER A 45 35.11 56.61 70.05
CA SER A 45 35.99 55.45 70.14
C SER A 45 36.57 55.10 68.78
N LEU A 46 35.75 55.11 67.73
CA LEU A 46 36.18 54.80 66.35
C LEU A 46 37.00 55.91 65.69
N GLU A 47 36.79 57.18 66.08
CA GLU A 47 37.64 58.31 65.65
C GLU A 47 39.07 58.20 66.19
N LYS A 48 39.25 57.56 67.34
CA LYS A 48 40.55 57.37 67.98
C LYS A 48 41.23 56.07 67.58
N ASP A 49 40.44 55.01 67.42
CA ASP A 49 40.91 53.68 67.08
C ASP A 49 39.96 53.03 66.07
N SER A 50 40.43 52.89 64.83
CA SER A 50 39.64 52.33 63.74
C SER A 50 39.50 50.80 63.82
N ILE A 51 40.33 50.12 64.63
CA ILE A 51 40.28 48.68 64.89
C ILE A 51 39.72 48.48 66.30
N ASN A 52 38.38 48.48 66.41
CA ASN A 52 37.69 48.46 67.69
C ASN A 52 36.51 47.49 67.67
N PRO A 53 36.74 46.22 68.06
CA PRO A 53 35.71 45.19 68.05
C PRO A 53 34.49 45.56 68.90
N ALA A 54 34.70 46.17 70.06
CA ALA A 54 33.63 46.52 70.99
C ALA A 54 32.71 47.63 70.46
N ALA A 55 33.32 48.67 69.88
CA ALA A 55 32.59 49.79 69.29
C ALA A 55 31.75 49.34 68.09
N LYS A 56 32.33 48.51 67.21
CA LYS A 56 31.62 47.96 66.02
C LYS A 56 30.55 46.94 66.41
N TYR A 57 30.81 46.09 67.42
CA TYR A 57 29.80 45.17 67.96
C TYR A 57 28.58 45.92 68.49
N LEU A 58 28.79 46.94 69.31
CA LEU A 58 27.69 47.76 69.84
C LEU A 58 26.98 48.54 68.74
N TYR A 59 27.68 49.01 67.71
CA TYR A 59 27.01 49.62 66.56
C TYR A 59 26.06 48.63 65.86
N SER A 60 26.49 47.39 65.67
CA SER A 60 25.62 46.37 65.09
C SER A 60 24.36 46.10 65.91
N ILE A 61 24.43 46.28 67.24
CA ILE A 61 23.25 46.19 68.12
C ILE A 61 22.39 47.45 67.99
N LEU A 62 22.99 48.63 67.99
CA LEU A 62 22.28 49.90 67.87
C LEU A 62 21.46 49.97 66.57
N PHE A 63 22.00 49.53 65.44
CA PHE A 63 21.26 49.50 64.16
C PHE A 63 20.07 48.53 64.14
N MET A 64 19.90 47.71 65.16
CA MET A 64 18.80 46.75 65.29
C MET A 64 17.70 47.22 66.25
N VAL A 65 17.85 48.37 66.91
CA VAL A 65 16.93 48.87 67.95
C VAL A 65 16.47 50.32 67.70
N ASP A 66 15.22 50.63 68.03
CA ASP A 66 14.65 51.99 68.01
C ASP A 66 15.34 52.89 69.08
N PRO A 67 15.70 54.17 68.79
CA PRO A 67 15.32 55.03 67.66
C PRO A 67 16.27 55.03 66.48
N PHE A 68 17.23 54.12 66.46
CA PHE A 68 18.10 53.98 65.30
C PHE A 68 17.36 53.18 64.23
N LYS A 69 17.47 53.68 63.00
CA LYS A 69 16.85 53.07 61.81
C LYS A 69 17.19 51.57 61.84
N GLN A 70 16.16 50.72 62.00
CA GLN A 70 16.30 49.26 62.03
C GLN A 70 16.83 48.78 60.67
N ASP A 71 18.14 48.81 60.52
CA ASP A 71 18.88 48.73 59.27
C ASP A 71 19.83 47.55 59.37
N THR A 72 19.36 46.43 58.83
CA THR A 72 20.09 45.16 58.83
C THR A 72 21.39 45.26 58.04
N ASP A 73 21.49 46.13 57.03
CA ASP A 73 22.67 46.25 56.19
C ASP A 73 23.79 46.98 56.92
N SER A 74 23.43 48.09 57.57
CA SER A 74 24.33 48.78 58.49
C SER A 74 24.75 47.83 59.62
N ALA A 75 23.80 47.15 60.26
CA ALA A 75 24.09 46.20 61.33
C ALA A 75 25.04 45.07 60.89
N ARG A 76 24.82 44.51 59.69
CA ARG A 76 25.66 43.49 59.05
C ARG A 76 27.08 44.00 58.80
N TRP A 77 27.22 45.20 58.26
CA TRP A 77 28.53 45.80 58.00
C TRP A 77 29.33 45.91 59.30
N PHE A 78 28.71 46.46 60.35
CA PHE A 78 29.36 46.65 61.64
C PHE A 78 29.68 45.32 62.35
N ILE A 79 28.81 44.32 62.31
CA ILE A 79 29.11 43.02 62.97
C ILE A 79 30.22 42.26 62.26
N ASN A 80 30.25 42.26 60.92
CA ASN A 80 31.34 41.63 60.17
C ASN A 80 32.67 42.34 60.41
N ALA A 81 32.65 43.67 60.47
CA ALA A 81 33.82 44.45 60.82
C ALA A 81 34.27 44.23 62.28
N ALA A 82 33.33 44.02 63.22
CA ALA A 82 33.65 43.66 64.60
C ALA A 82 34.31 42.29 64.72
N ILE A 83 33.84 41.29 63.95
CA ILE A 83 34.44 39.96 63.89
C ILE A 83 35.86 40.02 63.31
N SER A 84 36.04 40.73 62.19
CA SER A 84 37.35 40.93 61.56
C SER A 84 38.34 41.62 62.50
N ASP A 85 37.91 42.72 63.16
CA ASP A 85 38.75 43.40 64.14
C ASP A 85 39.08 42.48 65.33
N PHE A 86 38.13 41.66 65.80
CA PHE A 86 38.34 40.74 66.93
C PHE A 86 39.43 39.71 66.61
N GLU A 87 39.53 39.28 65.35
CA GLU A 87 40.59 38.38 64.87
C GLU A 87 41.94 39.10 64.66
N ALA A 88 41.94 40.42 64.52
CA ALA A 88 43.13 41.23 64.24
C ALA A 88 43.83 41.80 65.49
N VAL A 89 43.17 41.82 66.64
CA VAL A 89 43.71 42.38 67.90
C VAL A 89 44.53 41.36 68.70
N GLY A 90 45.48 41.84 69.51
CA GLY A 90 46.37 41.00 70.33
C GLY A 90 45.71 40.34 71.55
N PRO A 91 46.32 39.31 72.16
CA PRO A 91 45.72 38.50 73.22
C PRO A 91 45.30 39.29 74.46
N ASP A 92 46.05 40.31 74.86
CA ASP A 92 45.72 41.17 76.01
C ASP A 92 44.38 41.91 75.80
N VAL A 93 44.11 42.32 74.56
CA VAL A 93 42.88 43.01 74.17
C VAL A 93 41.71 42.06 74.15
N VAL A 94 41.92 40.84 73.67
CA VAL A 94 40.91 39.78 73.64
C VAL A 94 40.46 39.44 75.07
N GLU A 95 41.37 39.40 76.04
CA GLU A 95 41.04 39.17 77.44
C GLU A 95 40.13 40.28 78.01
N ASP A 96 40.38 41.54 77.67
CA ASP A 96 39.54 42.69 78.08
C ASP A 96 38.16 42.71 77.40
N LEU A 97 38.09 42.26 76.14
CA LEU A 97 36.83 42.06 75.42
C LEU A 97 36.01 40.93 76.06
N HIS A 98 36.65 39.81 76.40
CA HIS A 98 36.01 38.68 77.11
C HIS A 98 35.45 39.10 78.47
N LYS A 99 36.22 39.87 79.27
CA LYS A 99 35.75 40.44 80.55
C LYS A 99 34.53 41.34 80.39
N SER A 100 34.34 41.91 79.19
CA SER A 100 33.22 42.77 78.84
C SER A 100 32.07 42.03 78.14
N GLY A 101 32.09 40.69 78.14
CA GLY A 101 31.06 39.85 77.52
C GLY A 101 31.14 39.76 76.00
N ILE A 102 32.18 40.33 75.38
CA ILE A 102 32.40 40.27 73.92
C ILE A 102 33.32 39.10 73.64
N THR A 103 32.73 38.00 73.20
CA THR A 103 33.40 36.74 72.86
C THR A 103 33.12 36.40 71.40
N LYS A 104 33.84 35.43 70.85
CA LYS A 104 33.51 34.87 69.53
C LYS A 104 32.05 34.41 69.45
N ASP A 105 31.53 33.83 70.53
CA ASP A 105 30.13 33.37 70.61
C ASP A 105 29.14 34.54 70.62
N SER A 106 29.41 35.61 71.38
CA SER A 106 28.51 36.78 71.42
C SER A 106 28.48 37.54 70.09
N LEU A 107 29.61 37.62 69.39
CA LEU A 107 29.72 38.19 68.04
C LEU A 107 28.93 37.35 67.03
N ASN A 108 29.10 36.02 67.05
CA ASN A 108 28.35 35.10 66.19
C ASN A 108 26.85 35.12 66.48
N ASN A 109 26.45 35.20 67.75
CA ASN A 109 25.05 35.33 68.16
C ASN A 109 24.44 36.63 67.61
N GLN A 110 25.15 37.75 67.67
CA GLN A 110 24.65 39.00 67.09
C GLN A 110 24.58 38.93 65.56
N LYS A 111 25.56 38.31 64.90
CA LYS A 111 25.51 38.04 63.45
C LYS A 111 24.28 37.21 63.09
N LEU A 112 23.92 36.23 63.93
CA LEU A 112 22.71 35.42 63.78
C LEU A 112 21.43 36.24 63.98
N VAL A 113 21.37 37.14 64.97
CA VAL A 113 20.23 38.04 65.19
C VAL A 113 20.00 38.93 63.97
N VAL A 114 21.05 39.60 63.49
CA VAL A 114 20.98 40.47 62.29
C VAL A 114 20.48 39.69 61.08
N THR A 115 21.06 38.51 60.85
CA THR A 115 20.68 37.64 59.72
C THR A 115 19.23 37.14 59.83
N THR A 116 18.78 36.79 61.03
CA THR A 116 17.42 36.28 61.25
C THR A 116 16.38 37.37 61.01
N ASP A 117 16.63 38.60 61.44
CA ASP A 117 15.76 39.75 61.16
C ASP A 117 15.74 40.09 59.67
N ALA A 118 16.91 40.07 59.00
CA ALA A 118 17.01 40.29 57.56
C ALA A 118 16.19 39.27 56.77
N PHE A 119 16.25 37.99 57.15
CA PHE A 119 15.42 36.95 56.55
C PHE A 119 13.92 37.17 56.80
N ALA A 120 13.53 37.53 58.03
CA ALA A 120 12.14 37.79 58.38
C ALA A 120 11.55 38.94 57.54
N ARG A 121 12.34 40.00 57.31
CA ARG A 121 11.98 41.12 56.44
C ARG A 121 11.84 40.70 54.98
N ALA A 122 12.82 39.96 54.45
CA ALA A 122 12.76 39.46 53.07
C ALA A 122 11.53 38.55 52.85
N LYS A 123 11.27 37.64 53.79
CA LYS A 123 10.09 36.77 53.78
C LYS A 123 8.79 37.57 53.85
N ALA A 124 8.72 38.61 54.69
CA ALA A 124 7.52 39.45 54.81
C ALA A 124 7.19 40.21 53.53
N GLN A 125 8.19 40.58 52.72
CA GLN A 125 7.98 41.21 51.42
C GLN A 125 7.44 40.22 50.37
N SER A 126 7.75 38.93 50.49
CA SER A 126 7.24 37.87 49.60
C SER A 126 7.47 38.16 48.10
N THR A 127 8.66 38.67 47.76
CA THR A 127 9.07 38.87 46.36
C THR A 127 10.39 38.15 46.09
N VAL A 128 10.60 37.73 44.84
CA VAL A 128 11.87 37.16 44.37
C VAL A 128 13.04 38.10 44.66
N HIS A 129 12.88 39.39 44.34
CA HIS A 129 13.90 40.42 44.55
C HIS A 129 14.36 40.55 46.01
N ALA A 130 13.42 40.54 46.97
CA ALA A 130 13.77 40.66 48.39
C ALA A 130 14.55 39.44 48.90
N LEU A 131 14.23 38.25 48.41
CA LEU A 131 14.92 37.01 48.78
C LEU A 131 16.27 36.88 48.08
N ASP A 132 16.39 37.29 46.82
CA ASP A 132 17.69 37.37 46.13
C ASP A 132 18.62 38.37 46.81
N TYR A 133 18.11 39.53 47.23
CA TYR A 133 18.88 40.47 48.04
C TYR A 133 19.40 39.79 49.32
N PHE A 134 18.53 39.10 50.06
CA PHE A 134 18.93 38.37 51.25
C PHE A 134 20.01 37.32 50.96
N LEU A 135 19.85 36.51 49.92
CA LEU A 135 20.81 35.46 49.55
C LEU A 135 22.17 36.04 49.10
N GLN A 136 22.16 37.16 48.39
CA GLN A 136 23.37 37.85 47.92
C GLN A 136 24.17 38.44 49.09
N TYR A 137 23.47 39.09 50.04
CA TYR A 137 24.14 39.81 51.13
C TYR A 137 24.29 38.97 52.40
N TYR A 138 23.51 37.92 52.62
CA TYR A 138 23.59 37.05 53.80
C TYR A 138 23.82 35.57 53.41
N PRO A 139 24.86 35.24 52.63
CA PRO A 139 25.04 33.88 52.09
C PRO A 139 25.30 32.81 53.17
N GLU A 140 25.91 33.20 54.29
CA GLU A 140 26.23 32.32 55.42
C GLU A 140 25.06 32.14 56.41
N ALA A 141 23.86 32.60 56.06
CA ALA A 141 22.70 32.49 56.92
C ALA A 141 22.29 31.02 57.15
N PRO A 142 21.89 30.63 58.38
CA PRO A 142 21.25 29.32 58.59
C PRO A 142 19.95 29.15 57.78
N GLN A 143 19.31 30.26 57.39
CA GLN A 143 18.07 30.27 56.63
C GLN A 143 18.27 30.21 55.10
N THR A 144 19.50 30.17 54.59
CA THR A 144 19.80 30.21 53.14
C THR A 144 18.97 29.19 52.35
N GLU A 145 18.98 27.92 52.73
CA GLU A 145 18.18 26.87 52.07
C GLU A 145 16.67 27.17 52.06
N ARG A 146 16.16 27.73 53.16
CA ARG A 146 14.74 28.09 53.25
C ARG A 146 14.42 29.31 52.40
N ALA A 147 15.33 30.27 52.30
CA ALA A 147 15.19 31.45 51.45
C ALA A 147 15.21 31.07 49.96
N ILE A 148 16.12 30.17 49.55
CA ILE A 148 16.17 29.58 48.20
C ILE A 148 14.83 28.93 47.88
N PHE A 149 14.33 28.05 48.75
CA PHE A 149 13.05 27.36 48.52
C PHE A 149 11.87 28.33 48.32
N ILE A 150 11.75 29.38 49.16
CA ILE A 150 10.66 30.35 49.05
C ILE A 150 10.80 31.19 47.77
N ARG A 151 12.02 31.64 47.45
CA ARG A 151 12.29 32.43 46.24
C ARG A 151 11.92 31.64 45.00
N ASP A 152 12.42 30.41 44.91
CA ASP A 152 12.19 29.52 43.78
C ASP A 152 10.72 29.16 43.63
N SER A 153 9.97 29.06 44.73
CA SER A 153 8.52 28.87 44.71
C SER A 153 7.81 30.09 44.11
N LEU A 154 8.16 31.30 44.55
CA LEU A 154 7.56 32.54 44.04
C LEU A 154 7.89 32.74 42.55
N ALA A 155 9.14 32.53 42.16
CA ALA A 155 9.55 32.62 40.75
C ALA A 155 8.88 31.55 39.88
N TYR A 156 8.60 30.37 40.43
CA TYR A 156 7.85 29.34 39.72
C TYR A 156 6.37 29.73 39.55
N ASP A 157 5.76 30.29 40.59
CA ASP A 157 4.39 30.82 40.52
C ASP A 157 4.29 31.96 39.49
N GLU A 158 5.27 32.87 39.43
CA GLU A 158 5.37 33.91 38.39
C GLU A 158 5.44 33.30 36.97
N ALA A 159 6.23 32.24 36.78
CA ALA A 159 6.29 31.53 35.50
C ALA A 159 4.95 30.85 35.15
N LYS A 160 4.25 30.29 36.14
CA LYS A 160 2.93 29.69 35.97
C LYS A 160 1.85 30.71 35.64
N ASP A 161 1.93 31.91 36.18
CA ASP A 161 0.98 32.98 35.89
C ASP A 161 1.10 33.48 34.45
N VAL A 162 2.33 33.57 33.92
CA VAL A 162 2.58 33.91 32.51
C VAL A 162 2.24 32.74 31.58
N ASN A 163 2.58 31.52 32.00
CA ASN A 163 2.28 30.25 31.34
C ASN A 163 2.74 30.16 29.87
N THR A 164 3.92 30.68 29.57
CA THR A 164 4.55 30.57 28.24
C THR A 164 5.83 29.74 28.32
N TRP A 165 6.23 29.08 27.23
CA TRP A 165 7.49 28.32 27.24
C TRP A 165 8.70 29.21 27.55
N GLN A 166 8.66 30.49 27.16
CA GLN A 166 9.71 31.47 27.47
C GLN A 166 9.82 31.73 28.98
N SER A 167 8.68 31.82 29.68
CA SER A 167 8.67 32.03 31.14
C SER A 167 9.24 30.84 31.91
N TYR A 168 8.84 29.62 31.55
CA TYR A 168 9.44 28.42 32.16
C TYR A 168 10.90 28.23 31.76
N LYS A 169 11.29 28.57 30.52
CA LYS A 169 12.70 28.56 30.11
C LYS A 169 13.53 29.51 30.97
N ALA A 170 13.07 30.74 31.16
CA ALA A 170 13.76 31.73 31.99
C ALA A 170 13.89 31.22 33.44
N TYR A 171 12.84 30.59 33.98
CA TYR A 171 12.88 29.95 35.29
C TYR A 171 13.94 28.83 35.37
N LEU A 172 13.95 27.90 34.42
CA LEU A 172 14.89 26.77 34.38
C LEU A 172 16.34 27.22 34.23
N GLU A 173 16.60 28.28 33.46
CA GLU A 173 17.93 28.88 33.28
C GLU A 173 18.39 29.63 34.55
N THR A 174 17.46 30.25 35.27
CA THR A 174 17.77 31.03 36.48
C THR A 174 17.92 30.14 37.73
N TYR A 175 17.14 29.05 37.83
CA TYR A 175 17.06 28.19 39.02
C TYR A 175 17.26 26.70 38.68
N PRO A 176 18.46 26.29 38.22
CA PRO A 176 18.72 24.92 37.77
C PRO A 176 18.63 23.86 38.88
N ASP A 177 18.89 24.25 40.13
CA ASP A 177 18.87 23.36 41.29
C ASP A 177 17.52 23.38 42.05
N SER A 178 16.51 24.02 41.46
CA SER A 178 15.24 24.21 42.15
C SER A 178 14.49 22.89 42.38
N TYR A 179 13.79 22.81 43.52
CA TYR A 179 12.83 21.74 43.78
C TYR A 179 11.75 21.64 42.68
N TYR A 180 11.34 22.76 42.09
CA TYR A 180 10.30 22.80 41.05
C TYR A 180 10.82 22.58 39.63
N TYR A 181 12.13 22.38 39.45
CA TYR A 181 12.77 22.27 38.13
C TYR A 181 12.09 21.22 37.24
N ARG A 182 11.82 20.02 37.76
CA ARG A 182 11.21 18.93 36.98
C ARG A 182 9.80 19.26 36.49
N ASP A 183 9.01 19.98 37.29
CA ASP A 183 7.65 20.34 36.90
C ASP A 183 7.66 21.52 35.93
N ALA A 184 8.54 22.51 36.14
CA ALA A 184 8.78 23.58 35.18
C ALA A 184 9.27 23.04 33.82
N ASP A 185 10.17 22.06 33.81
CA ASP A 185 10.66 21.43 32.58
C ASP A 185 9.54 20.71 31.83
N LYS A 186 8.68 19.94 32.52
CA LYS A 186 7.50 19.33 31.86
C LYS A 186 6.61 20.38 31.17
N HIS A 187 6.34 21.51 31.83
CA HIS A 187 5.55 22.59 31.22
C HIS A 187 6.28 23.24 30.06
N TYR A 188 7.58 23.50 30.20
CA TYR A 188 8.43 24.02 29.12
C TYR A 188 8.40 23.11 27.89
N GLN A 189 8.71 21.81 28.05
CA GLN A 189 8.75 20.83 26.96
C GLN A 189 7.41 20.71 26.23
N ARG A 190 6.30 20.70 26.98
CA ARG A 190 4.95 20.64 26.39
C ARG A 190 4.60 21.92 25.62
N LEU A 191 4.82 23.08 26.22
CA LEU A 191 4.43 24.36 25.60
C LEU A 191 5.28 24.70 24.39
N ILE A 192 6.59 24.43 24.43
CA ILE A 192 7.46 24.64 23.27
C ILE A 192 7.11 23.67 22.13
N PHE A 193 6.75 22.43 22.44
CA PHE A 193 6.25 21.48 21.44
C PHE A 193 5.00 22.02 20.76
N LEU A 194 3.95 22.33 21.54
CA LEU A 194 2.68 22.85 21.01
C LEU A 194 2.85 24.14 20.19
N ASP A 195 3.68 25.08 20.65
CA ASP A 195 3.96 26.34 19.94
C ASP A 195 4.67 26.08 18.59
N ARG A 196 5.66 25.19 18.58
CA ARG A 196 6.48 24.92 17.40
C ARG A 196 5.82 24.00 16.39
N THR A 197 4.81 23.23 16.78
CA THR A 197 4.05 22.34 15.89
C THR A 197 2.59 22.78 15.74
N LEU A 198 2.26 24.02 16.10
CA LEU A 198 0.90 24.56 16.02
C LEU A 198 0.31 24.54 14.62
N ASP A 199 1.16 24.70 13.59
CA ASP A 199 0.74 24.65 12.18
C ASP A 199 0.45 23.23 11.68
N ASP A 200 0.73 22.22 12.51
CA ASP A 200 0.60 20.81 12.24
C ASP A 200 1.25 20.38 10.90
N LYS A 201 2.31 21.05 10.47
CA LYS A 201 3.04 20.70 9.24
C LYS A 201 4.10 19.65 9.50
N LEU A 202 4.25 18.70 8.57
CA LEU A 202 5.31 17.68 8.64
C LEU A 202 6.71 18.31 8.82
N SER A 203 6.97 19.43 8.14
CA SER A 203 8.26 20.14 8.24
C SER A 203 8.54 20.72 9.63
N SER A 204 7.50 21.11 10.38
CA SER A 204 7.61 21.63 11.75
C SER A 204 7.98 20.53 12.73
N TYR A 205 7.36 19.36 12.62
CA TYR A 205 7.71 18.15 13.39
C TYR A 205 9.16 17.70 13.14
N ILE A 206 9.58 17.61 11.88
CA ILE A 206 10.96 17.24 11.51
C ILE A 206 11.96 18.26 12.08
N ARG A 207 11.67 19.55 11.98
CA ARG A 207 12.52 20.61 12.53
C ARG A 207 12.60 20.53 14.04
N PHE A 208 11.47 20.34 14.72
CA PHE A 208 11.41 20.23 16.18
C PHE A 208 12.26 19.05 16.67
N LEU A 209 12.12 17.86 16.07
CA LEU A 209 12.90 16.69 16.49
C LEU A 209 14.40 16.84 16.20
N LYS A 210 14.77 17.60 15.17
CA LYS A 210 16.17 17.97 14.89
C LYS A 210 16.73 18.94 15.94
N GLU A 211 15.92 19.89 16.42
CA GLU A 211 16.30 20.85 17.47
C GLU A 211 16.32 20.19 18.87
N PHE A 212 15.38 19.27 19.14
CA PHE A 212 15.17 18.63 20.44
C PHE A 212 15.15 17.08 20.31
N PRO A 213 16.30 16.43 20.01
CA PRO A 213 16.34 15.00 19.72
C PRO A 213 16.00 14.09 20.91
N GLN A 214 16.06 14.59 22.14
CA GLN A 214 15.74 13.85 23.37
C GLN A 214 14.41 14.30 23.99
N THR A 215 13.55 14.95 23.20
CA THR A 215 12.24 15.42 23.68
C THR A 215 11.37 14.25 24.17
N PRO A 216 10.61 14.42 25.27
CA PRO A 216 9.64 13.40 25.71
C PRO A 216 8.51 13.15 24.70
N HIS A 217 8.31 14.05 23.72
CA HIS A 217 7.32 13.92 22.65
C HIS A 217 7.84 13.13 21.43
N ARG A 218 9.03 12.52 21.52
CA ARG A 218 9.70 11.92 20.36
C ARG A 218 8.86 10.84 19.68
N ASP A 219 8.21 9.96 20.45
CA ASP A 219 7.40 8.87 19.89
C ASP A 219 6.15 9.41 19.17
N GLU A 220 5.52 10.47 19.69
CA GLU A 220 4.38 11.15 19.05
C GLU A 220 4.82 11.81 17.73
N ILE A 221 5.96 12.50 17.74
CA ILE A 221 6.52 13.16 16.57
C ILE A 221 6.93 12.14 15.50
N GLU A 222 7.63 11.07 15.89
CA GLU A 222 8.04 10.02 14.96
C GLU A 222 6.83 9.28 14.36
N TRP A 223 5.72 9.15 15.10
CA TRP A 223 4.46 8.62 14.55
C TRP A 223 3.90 9.51 13.43
N VAL A 224 3.78 10.82 13.69
CA VAL A 224 3.31 11.79 12.68
C VAL A 224 4.21 11.78 11.45
N ILE A 225 5.53 11.73 11.64
CA ILE A 225 6.49 11.65 10.55
C ILE A 225 6.32 10.33 9.77
N LEU A 226 6.20 9.20 10.46
CA LEU A 226 6.00 7.89 9.84
C LEU A 226 4.73 7.89 8.98
N THR A 227 3.57 8.23 9.55
CA THR A 227 2.29 8.12 8.84
C THR A 227 2.22 9.05 7.63
N ARG A 228 2.80 10.26 7.72
CA ARG A 228 2.77 11.24 6.61
C ARG A 228 3.83 11.00 5.54
N THR A 229 4.97 10.42 5.88
CA THR A 229 6.04 10.11 4.89
C THR A 229 5.81 8.78 4.17
N THR A 230 4.94 7.91 4.68
CA THR A 230 4.69 6.57 4.14
C THR A 230 3.28 6.37 3.58
N VAL A 231 2.55 7.47 3.36
CA VAL A 231 1.20 7.51 2.74
C VAL A 231 1.16 6.81 1.39
N ASP A 232 2.25 6.86 0.63
CA ASP A 232 2.33 6.23 -0.68
C ASP A 232 2.47 4.69 -0.63
N HIS A 233 2.56 4.15 0.60
CA HIS A 233 2.71 2.75 0.94
C HIS A 233 3.85 2.05 0.17
N LYS A 234 4.95 2.77 -0.08
CA LYS A 234 6.13 2.22 -0.75
C LYS A 234 7.19 1.77 0.23
N TRP A 235 7.81 0.63 -0.09
CA TRP A 235 8.95 0.08 0.64
C TRP A 235 10.08 1.11 0.85
N GLU A 236 10.39 1.92 -0.17
CA GLU A 236 11.43 2.95 -0.12
C GLU A 236 11.13 4.04 0.91
N SER A 237 9.85 4.42 1.06
CA SER A 237 9.42 5.43 2.02
C SER A 237 9.61 4.92 3.46
N TYR A 238 9.20 3.68 3.74
CA TYR A 238 9.42 3.03 5.03
C TYR A 238 10.91 2.83 5.35
N LEU A 239 11.72 2.42 4.36
CA LEU A 239 13.17 2.30 4.52
C LEU A 239 13.83 3.65 4.81
N SER A 240 13.41 4.71 4.13
CA SER A 240 13.88 6.08 4.37
C SER A 240 13.59 6.51 5.81
N PHE A 241 12.40 6.22 6.32
CA PHE A 241 12.04 6.46 7.73
C PHE A 241 13.00 5.73 8.69
N LEU A 242 13.22 4.42 8.52
CA LEU A 242 14.13 3.66 9.38
C LEU A 242 15.58 4.15 9.34
N ARG A 243 16.05 4.62 8.18
CA ARG A 243 17.40 5.20 8.04
C ARG A 243 17.53 6.53 8.79
N ASN A 244 16.50 7.36 8.74
CA ASN A 244 16.48 8.66 9.41
C ASN A 244 16.24 8.54 10.93
N TYR A 245 15.50 7.51 11.36
CA TYR A 245 15.11 7.28 12.76
C TYR A 245 15.44 5.84 13.23
N PRO A 246 16.73 5.45 13.32
CA PRO A 246 17.13 4.06 13.57
C PRO A 246 16.77 3.53 14.97
N GLN A 247 16.51 4.43 15.93
CA GLN A 247 16.14 4.12 17.32
C GLN A 247 14.62 4.25 17.58
N THR A 248 13.82 4.37 16.52
CA THR A 248 12.37 4.55 16.64
C THR A 248 11.68 3.38 17.33
N HIS A 249 10.70 3.68 18.18
CA HIS A 249 9.84 2.67 18.81
C HIS A 249 9.04 1.86 17.77
N TYR A 250 8.77 2.44 16.60
CA TYR A 250 7.98 1.82 15.54
C TYR A 250 8.77 0.86 14.65
N ARG A 251 10.03 0.58 14.96
CA ARG A 251 10.91 -0.22 14.09
C ARG A 251 10.30 -1.57 13.70
N LYS A 252 9.72 -2.29 14.67
CA LYS A 252 9.05 -3.58 14.43
C LYS A 252 7.87 -3.43 13.48
N LEU A 253 6.97 -2.49 13.76
CA LEU A 253 5.81 -2.21 12.92
C LEU A 253 6.24 -1.95 11.47
N VAL A 254 7.21 -1.05 11.29
CA VAL A 254 7.69 -0.67 9.96
C VAL A 254 8.32 -1.86 9.24
N THR A 255 9.14 -2.67 9.93
CA THR A 255 9.72 -3.88 9.31
C THR A 255 8.67 -4.91 8.94
N ASP A 256 7.63 -5.08 9.74
CA ASP A 256 6.56 -6.02 9.46
C ASP A 256 5.71 -5.53 8.26
N VAL A 257 5.33 -4.24 8.21
CA VAL A 257 4.61 -3.66 7.06
C VAL A 257 5.44 -3.77 5.79
N MET A 258 6.72 -3.44 5.88
CA MET A 258 7.67 -3.63 4.79
C MET A 258 7.58 -5.07 4.29
N TYR A 259 7.80 -6.08 5.14
CA TYR A 259 7.77 -7.49 4.76
C TYR A 259 6.55 -7.87 3.90
N TYR A 260 5.35 -7.42 4.29
CA TYR A 260 4.12 -7.67 3.53
C TYR A 260 4.10 -6.96 2.17
N ILE A 261 4.60 -5.72 2.07
CA ILE A 261 4.76 -5.02 0.78
C ILE A 261 5.68 -5.83 -0.15
N ASP A 262 6.81 -6.34 0.34
CA ASP A 262 7.71 -7.14 -0.50
C ASP A 262 7.07 -8.48 -0.90
N LYS A 263 6.37 -9.14 0.04
CA LYS A 263 5.62 -10.37 -0.20
C LYS A 263 4.60 -10.23 -1.33
N ILE A 264 3.76 -9.20 -1.27
CA ILE A 264 2.73 -8.92 -2.28
C ILE A 264 3.37 -8.76 -3.68
N ASN A 265 4.58 -8.19 -3.73
CA ASN A 265 5.34 -7.99 -4.97
C ASN A 265 6.21 -9.19 -5.37
N GLY A 266 6.09 -10.35 -4.72
CA GLY A 266 6.85 -11.56 -5.04
C GLY A 266 8.25 -11.63 -4.43
N TYR A 267 8.48 -10.94 -3.31
CA TYR A 267 9.73 -10.88 -2.56
C TYR A 267 10.98 -10.35 -3.31
N PRO A 268 10.90 -9.29 -4.12
CA PRO A 268 12.03 -8.81 -4.91
C PRO A 268 13.20 -8.29 -4.06
N ARG A 269 12.96 -7.85 -2.81
CA ARG A 269 13.98 -7.23 -1.93
C ARG A 269 14.22 -8.00 -0.64
N TYR A 270 13.88 -9.29 -0.64
CA TYR A 270 14.00 -10.16 0.54
C TYR A 270 15.41 -10.16 1.15
N THR A 271 16.46 -10.17 0.33
CA THR A 271 17.86 -10.15 0.82
C THR A 271 18.23 -8.82 1.49
N GLU A 272 17.77 -7.69 0.95
CA GLU A 272 17.94 -6.38 1.58
C GLU A 272 17.18 -6.30 2.91
N PHE A 273 15.97 -6.87 2.96
CA PHE A 273 15.17 -6.96 4.17
C PHE A 273 15.88 -7.71 5.29
N LEU A 274 16.48 -8.88 5.00
CA LEU A 274 17.22 -9.67 5.98
C LEU A 274 18.37 -8.87 6.63
N GLY A 275 19.07 -8.07 5.83
CA GLY A 275 20.14 -7.19 6.31
C GLY A 275 19.67 -6.09 7.28
N LEU A 276 18.39 -5.70 7.25
CA LEU A 276 17.84 -4.63 8.11
C LEU A 276 17.44 -5.12 9.51
N ILE A 277 16.99 -6.38 9.60
CA ILE A 277 16.42 -6.97 10.82
C ILE A 277 17.41 -7.81 11.61
N ASN A 278 18.57 -8.14 11.03
CA ASN A 278 19.64 -8.93 11.66
C ASN A 278 19.13 -10.23 12.31
N ARG A 279 18.14 -10.88 11.66
CA ARG A 279 17.42 -12.09 12.09
C ARG A 279 17.21 -13.03 10.89
N GLU A 280 18.30 -13.51 10.29
CA GLU A 280 18.24 -14.40 9.12
C GLU A 280 17.49 -15.71 9.40
N ASP A 281 17.67 -16.29 10.60
CA ASP A 281 17.11 -17.60 10.93
C ASP A 281 15.57 -17.59 11.06
N SER A 282 15.01 -16.59 11.75
CA SER A 282 13.56 -16.49 11.95
C SER A 282 12.80 -16.22 10.65
N VAL A 283 13.37 -15.43 9.74
CA VAL A 283 12.69 -15.08 8.49
C VAL A 283 12.79 -16.18 7.44
N ASN A 284 13.89 -16.94 7.42
CA ASN A 284 13.99 -18.14 6.57
C ASN A 284 13.02 -19.26 7.02
N GLN A 285 12.74 -19.40 8.32
CA GLN A 285 11.69 -20.28 8.83
C GLN A 285 10.28 -19.82 8.43
N VAL A 286 10.01 -18.51 8.48
CA VAL A 286 8.74 -17.94 8.00
C VAL A 286 8.58 -18.21 6.50
N LYS A 287 9.63 -17.98 5.69
CA LYS A 287 9.59 -18.25 4.25
C LYS A 287 9.32 -19.72 3.93
N THR A 288 9.93 -20.65 4.64
CA THR A 288 9.73 -22.09 4.39
C THR A 288 8.34 -22.57 4.81
N SER A 289 7.81 -22.11 5.95
CA SER A 289 6.47 -22.47 6.45
C SER A 289 5.29 -21.85 5.69
N GLU A 290 5.49 -20.69 5.06
CA GLU A 290 4.45 -19.94 4.36
C GLU A 290 4.09 -20.44 2.95
N TYR A 291 4.97 -21.20 2.29
CA TYR A 291 4.68 -21.74 0.94
C TYR A 291 3.97 -23.09 0.94
N HIS A 292 3.83 -23.73 2.09
CA HIS A 292 3.20 -25.04 2.13
C HIS A 292 1.69 -24.92 1.99
N LEU A 293 1.09 -25.68 1.09
CA LEU A 293 -0.36 -25.86 1.15
C LEU A 293 -0.72 -26.54 2.47
N LEU A 294 -1.64 -25.97 3.27
CA LEU A 294 -2.10 -26.65 4.48
C LEU A 294 -3.32 -27.50 4.17
N ILE A 295 -3.26 -28.75 4.63
CA ILE A 295 -4.32 -29.73 4.54
C ILE A 295 -4.62 -30.18 5.98
N PRO A 296 -5.87 -30.05 6.47
CA PRO A 296 -6.18 -30.47 7.82
C PRO A 296 -6.18 -32.00 7.93
N PHE A 297 -5.83 -32.49 9.10
CA PHE A 297 -6.03 -33.88 9.50
C PHE A 297 -6.59 -33.92 10.93
N TYR A 298 -7.31 -34.98 11.28
CA TYR A 298 -7.95 -35.11 12.58
C TYR A 298 -7.47 -36.39 13.28
N VAL A 299 -6.88 -36.26 14.47
CA VAL A 299 -6.35 -37.39 15.25
C VAL A 299 -6.57 -37.12 16.73
N ASP A 300 -7.01 -38.15 17.47
CA ASP A 300 -7.27 -38.10 18.91
C ASP A 300 -8.23 -36.97 19.33
N GLY A 301 -9.26 -36.74 18.51
CA GLY A 301 -10.27 -35.73 18.78
C GLY A 301 -9.85 -34.30 18.42
N LYS A 302 -8.66 -34.09 17.83
CA LYS A 302 -8.10 -32.77 17.53
C LYS A 302 -7.61 -32.65 16.09
N TYR A 303 -7.73 -31.45 15.53
CA TYR A 303 -7.18 -31.07 14.24
C TYR A 303 -5.72 -30.66 14.34
N GLY A 304 -4.95 -31.06 13.34
CA GLY A 304 -3.64 -30.52 12.98
C GLY A 304 -3.61 -30.19 11.48
N PHE A 305 -2.48 -29.64 11.00
CA PHE A 305 -2.30 -29.30 9.60
C PHE A 305 -0.98 -29.85 9.06
N MET A 306 -1.02 -30.39 7.85
CA MET A 306 0.15 -30.91 7.15
C MET A 306 0.38 -30.21 5.82
N SER A 307 1.60 -30.31 5.29
CA SER A 307 1.94 -29.83 3.95
C SER A 307 1.39 -30.76 2.85
N SER A 308 1.43 -30.32 1.59
CA SER A 308 1.17 -31.16 0.41
C SER A 308 2.14 -32.35 0.25
N LYS A 309 3.17 -32.46 1.11
CA LYS A 309 4.10 -33.58 1.20
C LYS A 309 3.86 -34.48 2.42
N GLY A 310 2.81 -34.22 3.21
CA GLY A 310 2.48 -34.99 4.40
C GLY A 310 3.29 -34.63 5.66
N GLU A 311 4.15 -33.60 5.59
CA GLU A 311 4.91 -33.11 6.75
C GLU A 311 3.97 -32.36 7.69
N THR A 312 3.97 -32.69 8.99
CA THR A 312 3.14 -31.97 9.96
C THR A 312 3.70 -30.57 10.18
N ILE A 313 2.88 -29.55 9.92
CA ILE A 313 3.22 -28.12 10.09
C ILE A 313 2.68 -27.60 11.41
N LEU A 314 1.43 -27.97 11.75
CA LEU A 314 0.81 -27.67 13.03
C LEU A 314 0.34 -28.98 13.66
N GLU A 315 0.83 -29.25 14.87
CA GLU A 315 0.47 -30.44 15.65
C GLU A 315 -1.04 -30.52 15.92
N ASN A 316 -1.55 -31.74 16.16
CA ASN A 316 -2.97 -31.97 16.44
C ASN A 316 -3.36 -31.49 17.85
N GLN A 317 -3.62 -30.19 17.97
CA GLN A 317 -3.94 -29.55 19.24
C GLN A 317 -5.25 -28.75 19.23
N PHE A 318 -5.91 -28.63 18.07
CA PHE A 318 -7.08 -27.77 17.91
C PHE A 318 -8.38 -28.56 18.01
N GLU A 319 -9.33 -28.13 18.84
CA GLU A 319 -10.61 -28.83 19.01
C GLU A 319 -11.56 -28.64 17.82
N SER A 320 -11.51 -27.46 17.20
CA SER A 320 -12.26 -27.12 15.99
C SER A 320 -11.47 -26.17 15.10
N ILE A 321 -11.82 -26.17 13.81
CA ILE A 321 -11.27 -25.30 12.76
C ILE A 321 -12.45 -24.81 11.90
N ASP A 322 -12.24 -23.74 11.13
CA ASP A 322 -13.23 -23.25 10.17
C ASP A 322 -13.66 -24.35 9.18
N GLU A 323 -14.95 -24.48 8.90
CA GLU A 323 -15.50 -25.53 8.01
C GLU A 323 -14.98 -25.38 6.57
N ASN A 324 -14.66 -24.16 6.14
CA ASN A 324 -14.07 -23.92 4.81
C ASN A 324 -12.68 -24.55 4.65
N TYR A 325 -12.04 -24.96 5.76
CA TYR A 325 -10.73 -25.59 5.75
C TYR A 325 -10.80 -27.10 5.44
N TYR A 326 -11.96 -27.75 5.56
CA TYR A 326 -12.08 -29.21 5.40
C TYR A 326 -11.66 -29.71 4.01
N CYS A 327 -11.96 -28.93 2.97
CA CYS A 327 -11.56 -29.23 1.60
C CYS A 327 -10.06 -29.01 1.34
N GLY A 328 -9.27 -28.67 2.37
CA GLY A 328 -7.84 -28.41 2.25
C GLY A 328 -7.54 -27.19 1.37
N GLY A 329 -6.42 -27.24 0.66
CA GLY A 329 -6.05 -26.17 -0.26
C GLY A 329 -5.69 -24.84 0.42
N ILE A 330 -5.40 -24.84 1.72
CA ILE A 330 -5.34 -23.61 2.52
C ILE A 330 -4.02 -22.89 2.28
N THR A 331 -4.12 -21.73 1.62
CA THR A 331 -3.01 -20.80 1.39
C THR A 331 -3.05 -19.60 2.33
N ALA A 332 -4.08 -19.49 3.17
CA ALA A 332 -4.24 -18.41 4.14
C ALA A 332 -3.06 -18.35 5.13
N GLU A 333 -2.68 -17.13 5.50
CA GLU A 333 -1.62 -16.84 6.47
C GLU A 333 -2.14 -16.82 7.90
N TRP A 334 -3.40 -16.40 8.04
CA TRP A 334 -4.15 -16.37 9.28
C TRP A 334 -5.13 -17.52 9.25
N LEU A 335 -5.12 -18.35 10.30
CA LEU A 335 -6.04 -19.47 10.44
C LEU A 335 -7.02 -19.15 11.57
N LEU A 336 -8.31 -19.25 11.28
CA LEU A 336 -9.36 -19.22 12.29
C LEU A 336 -9.49 -20.60 12.94
N ILE A 337 -9.23 -20.64 14.23
CA ILE A 337 -9.26 -21.87 15.03
C ILE A 337 -10.24 -21.68 16.17
N GLY A 338 -10.94 -22.75 16.55
CA GLY A 338 -11.95 -22.70 17.59
C GLY A 338 -13.33 -22.28 17.08
N SER A 339 -14.30 -22.24 17.98
CA SER A 339 -15.69 -21.87 17.69
C SER A 339 -16.28 -21.09 18.86
N GLY A 340 -17.22 -20.17 18.58
CA GLY A 340 -17.85 -19.35 19.62
C GLY A 340 -16.82 -18.49 20.38
N ASP A 341 -16.93 -18.42 21.70
CA ASP A 341 -16.06 -17.58 22.54
C ASP A 341 -14.59 -18.05 22.61
N ALA A 342 -14.30 -19.27 22.16
CA ALA A 342 -12.96 -19.86 22.13
C ALA A 342 -12.22 -19.63 20.79
N SER A 343 -12.85 -18.95 19.85
CA SER A 343 -12.25 -18.66 18.55
C SER A 343 -11.04 -17.73 18.66
N ARG A 344 -10.05 -18.00 17.81
CA ARG A 344 -8.79 -17.25 17.76
C ARG A 344 -8.21 -17.27 16.36
N ILE A 345 -7.46 -16.23 16.04
CA ILE A 345 -6.64 -16.18 14.84
C ILE A 345 -5.22 -16.55 15.23
N ILE A 346 -4.65 -17.53 14.52
CA ILE A 346 -3.25 -17.94 14.67
C ILE A 346 -2.49 -17.75 13.36
N THR A 347 -1.18 -17.59 13.46
CA THR A 347 -0.26 -17.70 12.33
C THR A 347 -0.07 -19.16 11.90
N ARG A 348 0.56 -19.36 10.75
CA ARG A 348 0.98 -20.68 10.26
C ARG A 348 2.10 -21.33 11.10
N SER A 349 2.78 -20.56 11.95
CA SER A 349 3.71 -21.06 12.98
C SER A 349 3.00 -21.50 14.26
N GLY A 350 1.70 -21.24 14.39
CA GLY A 350 0.91 -21.56 15.58
C GLY A 350 0.89 -20.44 16.62
N ASP A 351 1.48 -19.28 16.33
CA ASP A 351 1.46 -18.12 17.21
C ASP A 351 0.06 -17.51 17.22
N GLU A 352 -0.47 -17.25 18.40
CA GLU A 352 -1.78 -16.65 18.54
C GLU A 352 -1.70 -15.12 18.38
N LEU A 353 -2.53 -14.58 17.49
CA LEU A 353 -2.59 -13.14 17.21
C LEU A 353 -3.77 -12.48 17.92
N LEU A 354 -4.96 -13.05 17.79
CA LEU A 354 -6.21 -12.45 18.27
C LEU A 354 -7.13 -13.54 18.87
N ARG A 355 -7.98 -13.17 19.84
CA ARG A 355 -8.95 -14.07 20.52
C ARG A 355 -10.35 -13.48 20.49
N GLN A 356 -11.37 -14.32 20.70
CA GLN A 356 -12.78 -13.95 20.78
C GLN A 356 -13.29 -13.34 19.46
N ILE A 357 -13.01 -14.05 18.36
CA ILE A 357 -13.23 -13.59 16.98
C ILE A 357 -14.46 -14.28 16.39
N GLN A 358 -15.45 -13.53 15.91
CA GLN A 358 -16.59 -14.15 15.21
C GLN A 358 -16.26 -14.50 13.76
N GLY A 359 -15.37 -13.75 13.13
CA GLY A 359 -14.87 -14.01 11.79
C GLY A 359 -13.89 -12.92 11.36
N PHE A 360 -13.30 -13.08 10.19
CA PHE A 360 -12.52 -12.03 9.56
C PHE A 360 -12.66 -12.09 8.04
N GLU A 361 -12.43 -10.96 7.39
CA GLU A 361 -12.43 -10.81 5.95
C GLU A 361 -11.03 -10.38 5.50
N ASP A 362 -10.44 -11.09 4.54
CA ASP A 362 -9.17 -10.71 3.94
C ASP A 362 -9.43 -9.66 2.86
N LEU A 363 -8.99 -8.42 3.10
CA LEU A 363 -9.19 -7.29 2.18
C LEU A 363 -8.14 -7.24 1.07
N GLY A 364 -7.16 -8.15 1.10
CA GLY A 364 -5.98 -8.09 0.26
C GLY A 364 -4.98 -7.02 0.71
N ASN A 365 -3.85 -6.95 0.00
CA ASN A 365 -2.75 -6.02 0.29
C ASN A 365 -2.25 -6.01 1.75
N GLY A 366 -2.36 -7.14 2.45
CA GLY A 366 -1.92 -7.26 3.84
C GLY A 366 -2.91 -6.72 4.88
N PHE A 367 -4.16 -6.40 4.50
CA PHE A 367 -5.18 -5.91 5.43
C PHE A 367 -6.32 -6.90 5.62
N THR A 368 -6.93 -6.86 6.80
CA THR A 368 -8.07 -7.70 7.15
C THR A 368 -9.02 -6.97 8.09
N LEU A 369 -10.31 -7.20 7.89
CA LEU A 369 -11.37 -6.68 8.75
C LEU A 369 -11.80 -7.79 9.71
N VAL A 370 -11.56 -7.60 11.01
CA VAL A 370 -11.76 -8.63 12.04
C VAL A 370 -12.99 -8.31 12.88
N ASP A 371 -13.92 -9.26 12.98
CA ASP A 371 -15.16 -9.13 13.74
C ASP A 371 -15.03 -9.74 15.14
N PHE A 372 -15.29 -8.95 16.18
CA PHE A 372 -15.31 -9.38 17.58
C PHE A 372 -16.75 -9.51 18.14
N GLY A 373 -17.77 -9.43 17.28
CA GLY A 373 -19.19 -9.46 17.61
C GLY A 373 -19.75 -8.16 18.20
N LYS A 374 -18.89 -7.30 18.77
CA LYS A 374 -19.25 -5.95 19.24
C LYS A 374 -18.93 -4.86 18.22
N GLY A 375 -18.27 -5.22 17.12
CA GLY A 375 -17.78 -4.31 16.10
C GLY A 375 -16.61 -4.94 15.33
N LYS A 376 -16.41 -4.47 14.10
CA LYS A 376 -15.28 -4.89 13.27
C LYS A 376 -14.16 -3.87 13.31
N TYR A 377 -12.93 -4.37 13.34
CA TYR A 377 -11.72 -3.55 13.43
C TYR A 377 -10.76 -3.91 12.31
N LEU A 378 -10.06 -2.90 11.82
CA LEU A 378 -9.11 -3.05 10.74
C LEU A 378 -7.74 -3.45 11.31
N TYR A 379 -7.20 -4.55 10.80
CA TYR A 379 -5.88 -5.07 11.14
C TYR A 379 -5.02 -5.19 9.88
N HIS A 380 -3.73 -4.95 10.04
CA HIS A 380 -2.73 -5.41 9.10
C HIS A 380 -2.30 -6.84 9.50
N LYS A 381 -1.96 -7.67 8.52
CA LYS A 381 -1.64 -9.09 8.70
C LYS A 381 -0.41 -9.37 9.57
N SER A 382 0.39 -8.35 9.86
CA SER A 382 1.42 -8.39 10.91
C SER A 382 0.86 -8.48 12.34
N GLY A 383 -0.45 -8.36 12.53
CA GLY A 383 -1.12 -8.26 13.83
C GLY A 383 -1.24 -6.82 14.33
N PHE A 384 -0.75 -5.83 13.58
CA PHE A 384 -0.94 -4.42 13.89
C PHE A 384 -2.39 -4.01 13.70
N ARG A 385 -3.00 -3.43 14.73
CA ARG A 385 -4.32 -2.82 14.64
C ARG A 385 -4.19 -1.44 14.00
N VAL A 386 -4.86 -1.23 12.88
CA VAL A 386 -4.68 -0.04 12.04
C VAL A 386 -5.12 1.23 12.76
N ASN A 387 -6.26 1.17 13.48
CA ASN A 387 -6.69 2.23 14.41
C ASN A 387 -7.72 1.67 15.44
N GLU A 388 -8.18 2.53 16.33
CA GLU A 388 -9.17 2.19 17.37
C GLU A 388 -10.64 2.34 16.92
N ARG A 389 -10.88 2.73 15.65
CA ARG A 389 -12.23 2.97 15.12
C ARG A 389 -12.93 1.64 14.75
N ILE A 390 -14.25 1.61 14.88
CA ILE A 390 -15.11 0.48 14.50
C ILE A 390 -15.71 0.75 13.12
N TYR A 391 -15.71 -0.26 12.26
CA TYR A 391 -16.24 -0.18 10.91
C TYR A 391 -17.29 -1.26 10.65
N GLN A 392 -18.18 -1.00 9.70
CA GLN A 392 -19.11 -2.01 9.18
C GLN A 392 -18.48 -2.79 8.03
N ASP A 393 -17.66 -2.09 7.24
CA ASP A 393 -17.09 -2.56 5.98
C ASP A 393 -15.78 -1.84 5.67
N ALA A 394 -14.92 -2.46 4.85
CA ALA A 394 -13.66 -1.88 4.41
C ALA A 394 -13.18 -2.53 3.10
N GLU A 395 -12.49 -1.77 2.25
CA GLU A 395 -11.90 -2.28 1.01
C GLU A 395 -10.62 -1.51 0.68
N VAL A 396 -9.64 -2.19 0.07
CA VAL A 396 -8.40 -1.54 -0.37
C VAL A 396 -8.62 -0.81 -1.70
N VAL A 397 -8.32 0.49 -1.72
CA VAL A 397 -8.49 1.40 -2.86
C VAL A 397 -7.11 1.74 -3.44
N GLY A 398 -6.94 1.56 -4.75
CA GLY A 398 -5.69 1.88 -5.45
C GLY A 398 -4.46 1.11 -4.95
N GLY A 399 -4.68 -0.03 -4.27
CA GLY A 399 -3.63 -0.87 -3.67
C GLY A 399 -2.88 -0.25 -2.49
N LYS A 400 -3.34 0.88 -1.94
CA LYS A 400 -2.58 1.69 -0.97
C LYS A 400 -3.41 2.31 0.15
N PHE A 401 -4.64 2.67 -0.17
CA PHE A 401 -5.56 3.29 0.76
C PHE A 401 -6.64 2.29 1.14
N ILE A 402 -7.35 2.58 2.21
CA ILE A 402 -8.41 1.69 2.72
C ILE A 402 -9.64 2.55 2.84
N LYS A 403 -10.64 2.33 1.98
CA LYS A 403 -11.95 2.94 2.20
C LYS A 403 -12.63 2.16 3.31
N VAL A 404 -13.29 2.88 4.20
CA VAL A 404 -13.93 2.31 5.38
C VAL A 404 -15.34 2.88 5.49
N ARG A 405 -16.30 2.02 5.83
CA ARG A 405 -17.68 2.41 6.02
C ARG A 405 -18.05 2.44 7.48
N LYS A 406 -18.66 3.54 7.90
CA LYS A 406 -19.25 3.69 9.22
C LYS A 406 -20.66 4.25 9.05
N GLU A 407 -21.65 3.52 9.56
CA GLU A 407 -23.06 3.81 9.25
C GLU A 407 -23.29 3.74 7.74
N ASP A 408 -23.81 4.80 7.12
CA ASP A 408 -24.07 4.82 5.68
C ASP A 408 -22.98 5.53 4.87
N ASP A 409 -21.95 6.08 5.53
CA ASP A 409 -20.93 6.92 4.91
C ASP A 409 -19.56 6.23 4.82
N TRP A 410 -18.87 6.50 3.72
CA TRP A 410 -17.50 6.09 3.44
C TRP A 410 -16.50 7.19 3.81
N GLY A 411 -15.36 6.77 4.35
CA GLY A 411 -14.15 7.57 4.49
C GLY A 411 -12.96 6.83 3.90
N LEU A 412 -11.81 7.48 3.88
CA LEU A 412 -10.57 6.94 3.31
C LEU A 412 -9.44 7.04 4.34
N LEU A 413 -8.72 5.94 4.55
CA LEU A 413 -7.58 5.86 5.45
C LEU A 413 -6.29 5.60 4.69
N SER A 414 -5.17 6.06 5.24
CA SER A 414 -3.85 5.56 4.87
C SER A 414 -3.64 4.13 5.37
N ALA A 415 -2.63 3.44 4.84
CA ALA A 415 -2.22 2.10 5.27
C ALA A 415 -1.90 1.99 6.79
N LEU A 416 -1.52 3.09 7.45
CA LEU A 416 -1.26 3.15 8.88
C LEU A 416 -2.43 3.76 9.69
N GLY A 417 -3.61 3.86 9.08
CA GLY A 417 -4.85 4.22 9.78
C GLY A 417 -5.09 5.70 9.99
N GLN A 418 -4.28 6.57 9.36
CA GLN A 418 -4.52 8.01 9.37
C GLN A 418 -5.73 8.33 8.48
N PRO A 419 -6.77 9.00 9.00
CA PRO A 419 -7.86 9.50 8.18
C PRO A 419 -7.34 10.48 7.12
N ILE A 420 -7.62 10.17 5.86
CA ILE A 420 -7.37 11.03 4.70
C ILE A 420 -8.65 11.78 4.38
N LEU A 421 -9.76 11.03 4.27
CA LEU A 421 -11.11 11.56 4.11
C LEU A 421 -11.93 11.05 5.29
N GLU A 422 -12.58 11.94 6.04
CA GLU A 422 -13.50 11.53 7.10
C GLU A 422 -14.73 10.81 6.51
N GLU A 423 -15.38 9.97 7.32
CA GLU A 423 -16.53 9.17 6.89
C GLU A 423 -17.77 10.05 6.68
N LYS A 424 -17.95 10.60 5.47
CA LYS A 424 -19.09 11.46 5.09
C LYS A 424 -19.51 11.35 3.61
N TYR A 425 -18.97 10.38 2.88
CA TYR A 425 -19.12 10.25 1.43
C TYR A 425 -20.02 9.07 1.07
N GLU A 426 -20.89 9.24 0.09
CA GLU A 426 -21.83 8.17 -0.34
C GLU A 426 -21.09 7.01 -1.02
N SER A 427 -20.02 7.32 -1.77
CA SER A 427 -19.15 6.30 -2.37
C SER A 427 -17.72 6.80 -2.54
N ILE A 428 -16.77 5.86 -2.50
CA ILE A 428 -15.36 6.07 -2.85
C ILE A 428 -14.93 4.89 -3.72
N GLU A 429 -14.46 5.18 -4.93
CA GLU A 429 -14.14 4.17 -5.95
C GLU A 429 -12.80 4.45 -6.60
N SER A 430 -12.09 3.39 -7.00
CA SER A 430 -10.86 3.50 -7.80
C SER A 430 -11.10 2.93 -9.18
N ILE A 431 -10.99 3.77 -10.20
CA ILE A 431 -11.22 3.40 -11.60
C ILE A 431 -10.07 3.98 -12.43
N GLY A 432 -9.34 3.12 -13.14
CA GLY A 432 -8.10 3.48 -13.82
C GLY A 432 -7.08 4.07 -12.83
N LYS A 433 -6.51 5.23 -13.16
CA LYS A 433 -5.60 5.99 -12.28
C LYS A 433 -6.30 6.94 -11.32
N PHE A 434 -7.63 6.99 -11.31
CA PHE A 434 -8.41 7.96 -10.55
C PHE A 434 -9.02 7.35 -9.29
N ILE A 435 -9.26 8.21 -8.30
CA ILE A 435 -10.09 7.94 -7.13
C ILE A 435 -11.26 8.92 -7.20
N LEU A 436 -12.47 8.37 -7.28
CA LEU A 436 -13.72 9.10 -7.44
C LEU A 436 -14.46 9.06 -6.10
N VAL A 437 -14.93 10.22 -5.67
CA VAL A 437 -15.57 10.41 -4.37
C VAL A 437 -16.92 11.08 -4.61
N ASN A 438 -18.01 10.47 -4.13
CA ASN A 438 -19.36 11.03 -4.25
C ASN A 438 -19.81 11.70 -2.94
N GLU A 439 -20.25 12.96 -3.03
CA GLU A 439 -20.84 13.72 -1.92
C GLU A 439 -22.13 14.39 -2.41
N ASN A 440 -23.29 13.97 -1.88
CA ASN A 440 -24.61 14.52 -2.24
C ASN A 440 -24.95 14.40 -3.74
N GLY A 441 -24.63 13.27 -4.37
CA GLY A 441 -24.88 13.03 -5.81
C GLY A 441 -23.95 13.78 -6.75
N GLN A 442 -22.90 14.44 -6.24
CA GLN A 442 -21.83 15.07 -7.03
C GLN A 442 -20.54 14.28 -6.85
N TYR A 443 -19.85 14.01 -7.95
CA TYR A 443 -18.56 13.35 -7.96
C TYR A 443 -17.42 14.35 -7.95
N HIS A 444 -16.35 13.97 -7.27
CA HIS A 444 -15.06 14.62 -7.26
C HIS A 444 -13.97 13.62 -7.64
N ALA A 445 -12.99 14.05 -8.41
CA ALA A 445 -11.84 13.22 -8.76
C ALA A 445 -10.56 13.66 -8.02
N THR A 446 -9.80 12.66 -7.60
CA THR A 446 -8.40 12.79 -7.18
C THR A 446 -7.60 11.61 -7.75
N ASN A 447 -6.31 11.52 -7.45
CA ASN A 447 -5.48 10.37 -7.77
C ASN A 447 -4.45 10.13 -6.67
N ILE A 448 -3.78 8.98 -6.70
CA ILE A 448 -2.81 8.57 -5.67
C ILE A 448 -1.67 9.61 -5.53
N LYS A 449 -1.21 10.19 -6.64
CA LYS A 449 -0.09 11.14 -6.64
C LYS A 449 -0.49 12.45 -5.96
N LYS A 450 -1.64 13.02 -6.35
CA LYS A 450 -2.20 14.25 -5.81
C LYS A 450 -2.49 14.10 -4.32
N LEU A 451 -3.16 13.02 -3.90
CA LEU A 451 -3.40 12.71 -2.48
C LEU A 451 -2.09 12.62 -1.69
N ALA A 452 -1.07 11.91 -2.20
CA ALA A 452 0.19 11.77 -1.49
C ALA A 452 0.97 13.09 -1.32
N GLU A 453 0.74 14.07 -2.20
CA GLU A 453 1.29 15.43 -2.07
C GLU A 453 0.49 16.25 -1.05
N GLU A 454 -0.85 16.21 -1.12
CA GLU A 454 -1.77 17.00 -0.28
C GLU A 454 -1.81 16.53 1.19
N ILE A 455 -1.69 15.23 1.44
CA ILE A 455 -1.76 14.65 2.81
C ILE A 455 -0.59 15.10 3.68
N LYS A 456 0.57 15.45 3.12
CA LYS A 456 1.75 15.87 3.90
C LYS A 456 1.46 17.08 4.80
N ASP A 457 0.65 17.99 4.29
CA ASP A 457 0.25 19.23 4.96
C ASP A 457 -1.27 19.27 5.25
N LEU A 458 -1.97 18.13 5.15
CA LEU A 458 -3.41 17.97 5.41
C LEU A 458 -4.31 18.94 4.61
N ASN A 459 -3.93 19.29 3.39
CA ASN A 459 -4.70 20.20 2.53
C ASN A 459 -5.26 19.48 1.31
N ILE A 460 -6.29 18.65 1.53
CA ILE A 460 -6.93 17.89 0.45
C ILE A 460 -8.02 18.76 -0.17
N GLU A 461 -7.80 19.18 -1.40
CA GLU A 461 -8.75 19.99 -2.16
C GLU A 461 -9.21 19.23 -3.40
N PHE A 462 -10.50 18.90 -3.41
CA PHE A 462 -11.14 18.40 -4.61
C PHE A 462 -11.27 19.52 -5.64
N GLY A 463 -11.01 19.18 -6.91
CA GLY A 463 -11.25 20.09 -8.02
C GLY A 463 -12.74 20.30 -8.28
N THR A 464 -13.06 20.79 -9.48
CA THR A 464 -14.44 20.94 -9.94
C THR A 464 -15.22 19.62 -9.80
N SER A 465 -16.45 19.71 -9.29
CA SER A 465 -17.36 18.57 -9.20
C SER A 465 -18.06 18.30 -10.52
N PHE A 466 -18.56 17.08 -10.69
CA PHE A 466 -19.32 16.67 -11.87
C PHE A 466 -20.47 15.71 -11.50
N GLU A 467 -21.53 15.70 -12.31
CA GLU A 467 -22.73 14.87 -12.09
C GLU A 467 -22.52 13.40 -12.48
N ASP A 468 -21.76 13.15 -13.55
CA ASP A 468 -21.47 11.80 -14.05
C ASP A 468 -20.06 11.76 -14.69
N PHE A 469 -19.54 10.56 -14.93
CA PHE A 469 -18.21 10.38 -15.51
C PHE A 469 -18.05 9.08 -16.30
N GLU A 470 -17.06 9.07 -17.20
CA GLU A 470 -16.57 7.88 -17.88
C GLU A 470 -15.04 7.86 -17.84
N VAL A 471 -14.45 6.73 -17.43
CA VAL A 471 -12.99 6.55 -17.48
C VAL A 471 -12.61 5.87 -18.79
N LEU A 472 -11.87 6.58 -19.63
CA LEU A 472 -11.50 6.12 -20.98
C LEU A 472 -10.10 5.48 -20.93
N GLY A 473 -10.05 4.16 -21.04
CA GLY A 473 -8.86 3.37 -20.74
C GLY A 473 -8.51 3.47 -19.25
N ASP A 474 -7.25 3.75 -18.92
CA ASP A 474 -6.81 3.90 -17.52
C ASP A 474 -6.36 5.33 -17.17
N THR A 475 -6.36 6.26 -18.14
CA THR A 475 -5.60 7.51 -18.03
C THR A 475 -6.38 8.78 -18.32
N LEU A 476 -7.63 8.67 -18.80
CA LEU A 476 -8.45 9.81 -19.17
C LEU A 476 -9.76 9.75 -18.40
N LEU A 477 -10.19 10.91 -17.90
CA LEU A 477 -11.46 11.07 -17.21
C LEU A 477 -12.33 12.04 -18.02
N LEU A 478 -13.41 11.50 -18.60
CA LEU A 478 -14.48 12.28 -19.21
C LEU A 478 -15.52 12.56 -18.12
N THR A 479 -15.90 13.82 -17.95
CA THR A 479 -16.85 14.26 -16.92
C THR A 479 -18.03 14.96 -17.55
N PHE A 480 -19.21 14.83 -16.93
CA PHE A 480 -20.47 15.37 -17.42
C PHE A 480 -21.13 16.28 -16.38
N ASN A 481 -21.64 17.42 -16.83
CA ASN A 481 -22.47 18.35 -16.07
C ASN A 481 -23.68 18.76 -16.93
N GLY A 482 -24.82 18.09 -16.75
CA GLY A 482 -25.92 18.13 -17.71
C GLY A 482 -25.48 17.67 -19.10
N ASP A 483 -25.63 18.53 -20.10
CA ASP A 483 -25.21 18.26 -21.48
C ASP A 483 -23.75 18.65 -21.78
N LYS A 484 -23.03 19.22 -20.81
CA LYS A 484 -21.65 19.65 -20.99
C LYS A 484 -20.65 18.56 -20.67
N GLU A 485 -19.55 18.55 -21.41
CA GLU A 485 -18.49 17.54 -21.27
C GLU A 485 -17.12 18.20 -21.05
N ALA A 486 -16.28 17.61 -20.21
CA ALA A 486 -14.88 18.00 -20.03
C ALA A 486 -13.97 16.78 -19.97
N LEU A 487 -12.74 16.90 -20.47
CA LEU A 487 -11.77 15.80 -20.50
C LEU A 487 -10.51 16.17 -19.71
N TYR A 488 -10.10 15.28 -18.80
CA TYR A 488 -8.91 15.41 -17.98
C TYR A 488 -7.91 14.30 -18.24
N ASP A 489 -6.61 14.60 -18.06
CA ASP A 489 -5.54 13.62 -18.08
C ASP A 489 -5.38 12.87 -16.74
N GLU A 490 -4.44 11.94 -16.67
CA GLU A 490 -4.16 11.13 -15.47
C GLU A 490 -3.67 11.95 -14.26
N ASN A 491 -3.19 13.17 -14.49
CA ASN A 491 -2.79 14.12 -13.45
C ASN A 491 -3.93 15.08 -13.09
N LEU A 492 -5.14 14.86 -13.60
CA LEU A 492 -6.30 15.74 -13.47
C LEU A 492 -6.08 17.13 -14.06
N SER A 493 -5.21 17.22 -15.06
CA SER A 493 -5.02 18.43 -15.86
C SER A 493 -6.06 18.48 -16.98
N LEU A 494 -6.74 19.61 -17.12
CA LEU A 494 -7.79 19.81 -18.11
C LEU A 494 -7.20 19.78 -19.54
N ILE A 495 -7.68 18.85 -20.36
CA ILE A 495 -7.33 18.73 -21.78
C ILE A 495 -8.35 19.50 -22.63
N ILE A 496 -9.63 19.22 -22.41
CA ILE A 496 -10.75 19.86 -23.10
C ILE A 496 -11.64 20.52 -22.03
N PRO A 497 -11.80 21.85 -22.04
CA PRO A 497 -12.65 22.56 -21.09
C PRO A 497 -14.11 22.13 -21.13
N GLU A 498 -14.79 22.31 -20.00
CA GLU A 498 -16.24 22.10 -19.91
C GLU A 498 -16.99 23.06 -20.83
N ASP A 499 -17.73 22.51 -21.79
CA ASP A 499 -18.60 23.27 -22.69
C ASP A 499 -19.74 22.40 -23.25
N ASP A 500 -20.70 23.02 -23.94
CA ASP A 500 -21.78 22.36 -24.68
C ASP A 500 -21.24 21.76 -25.98
N HIS A 501 -20.59 20.60 -25.84
CA HIS A 501 -20.01 19.82 -26.93
C HIS A 501 -20.01 18.33 -26.62
N ARG A 502 -19.72 17.52 -27.64
CA ARG A 502 -19.55 16.07 -27.50
C ARG A 502 -18.11 15.67 -27.80
N ILE A 503 -17.48 14.93 -26.90
CA ILE A 503 -16.11 14.46 -26.97
C ILE A 503 -16.12 13.01 -27.45
N PHE A 504 -15.33 12.72 -28.48
CA PHE A 504 -15.19 11.38 -29.05
C PHE A 504 -13.72 10.97 -29.00
N THR A 505 -13.47 9.74 -28.56
CA THR A 505 -12.12 9.16 -28.50
C THR A 505 -11.99 8.04 -29.50
N TYR A 506 -10.97 8.09 -30.36
CA TYR A 506 -10.71 7.07 -31.36
C TYR A 506 -9.20 6.80 -31.49
N GLY A 507 -8.74 5.65 -30.99
CA GLY A 507 -7.32 5.30 -30.91
C GLY A 507 -6.54 6.31 -30.07
N ALA A 508 -5.52 6.94 -30.65
CA ALA A 508 -4.69 7.97 -29.98
C ALA A 508 -5.17 9.41 -30.23
N SER A 509 -6.28 9.60 -30.96
CA SER A 509 -6.83 10.91 -31.31
C SER A 509 -8.14 11.18 -30.58
N TRP A 510 -8.39 12.45 -30.28
CA TRP A 510 -9.62 12.94 -29.67
C TRP A 510 -10.23 14.01 -30.57
N TYR A 511 -11.55 14.09 -30.65
CA TYR A 511 -12.20 15.21 -31.32
C TYR A 511 -13.45 15.64 -30.60
N VAL A 512 -13.77 16.92 -30.77
CA VAL A 512 -14.89 17.61 -30.16
C VAL A 512 -15.87 17.99 -31.26
N LYS A 513 -17.16 17.77 -31.02
CA LYS A 513 -18.26 18.26 -31.85
C LYS A 513 -19.01 19.33 -31.06
N GLY A 514 -18.79 20.59 -31.39
CA GLY A 514 -19.51 21.74 -30.84
C GLY A 514 -20.54 22.30 -31.81
N SER A 515 -21.16 23.44 -31.45
CA SER A 515 -22.16 24.12 -32.28
C SER A 515 -21.60 24.67 -33.60
N GLU A 516 -20.30 24.99 -33.65
CA GLU A 516 -19.64 25.58 -34.82
C GLU A 516 -18.97 24.52 -35.75
N GLY A 517 -18.96 23.25 -35.35
CA GLY A 517 -18.36 22.16 -36.12
C GLY A 517 -17.49 21.23 -35.28
N TYR A 518 -16.48 20.65 -35.91
CA TYR A 518 -15.57 19.67 -35.31
C TYR A 518 -14.18 20.25 -35.06
N GLN A 519 -13.58 19.92 -33.92
CA GLN A 519 -12.20 20.29 -33.57
C GLN A 519 -11.42 19.03 -33.20
N ILE A 520 -10.20 18.88 -33.72
CA ILE A 520 -9.36 17.71 -33.48
C ILE A 520 -8.28 18.04 -32.44
N TYR A 521 -8.12 17.16 -31.47
CA TYR A 521 -7.08 17.17 -30.46
C TYR A 521 -6.23 15.90 -30.63
N ASN A 522 -4.95 16.04 -30.99
CA ASN A 522 -4.04 14.90 -31.16
C ASN A 522 -2.94 14.95 -30.09
N ARG A 523 -2.50 13.79 -29.58
CA ARG A 523 -1.33 13.67 -28.71
C ARG A 523 -0.01 14.09 -29.37
N ASN A 524 0.13 14.04 -30.71
CA ASN A 524 1.43 14.09 -31.40
C ASN A 524 1.56 15.03 -32.62
N SER A 525 0.62 15.92 -32.97
CA SER A 525 0.80 16.80 -34.15
C SER A 525 0.14 18.18 -34.03
N ASP A 526 0.91 19.25 -34.25
CA ASP A 526 0.45 20.65 -34.17
C ASP A 526 -0.33 21.15 -35.41
N GLU A 527 -0.29 20.46 -36.56
CA GLU A 527 -0.80 21.02 -37.83
C GLU A 527 -2.34 21.08 -37.98
N LEU A 528 -3.07 20.28 -37.19
CA LEU A 528 -4.55 20.23 -37.22
C LEU A 528 -5.21 20.81 -35.96
N ILE A 529 -4.39 21.17 -34.95
CA ILE A 529 -4.86 21.70 -33.67
C ILE A 529 -5.22 23.19 -33.87
N ASN A 530 -6.34 23.63 -33.29
CA ASN A 530 -6.91 24.99 -33.37
C ASN A 530 -7.64 25.37 -34.67
N GLN A 531 -8.21 24.41 -35.39
CA GLN A 531 -9.11 24.69 -36.52
C GLN A 531 -10.48 24.06 -36.29
N THR A 532 -11.53 24.71 -36.79
CA THR A 532 -12.90 24.20 -36.80
C THR A 532 -13.25 23.69 -38.20
N PHE A 533 -13.81 22.49 -38.28
CA PHE A 533 -14.16 21.80 -39.52
C PHE A 533 -15.68 21.59 -39.64
N GLU A 534 -16.21 21.67 -40.85
CA GLU A 534 -17.65 21.46 -41.11
C GLU A 534 -18.05 19.98 -41.01
N HIS A 535 -17.11 19.09 -41.32
CA HIS A 535 -17.33 17.64 -41.32
C HIS A 535 -16.05 16.92 -40.89
N LEU A 536 -16.22 15.83 -40.15
CA LEU A 536 -15.16 14.95 -39.67
C LEU A 536 -15.67 13.51 -39.70
N ASP A 537 -14.90 12.62 -40.31
CA ASP A 537 -15.08 11.16 -40.25
C ASP A 537 -13.74 10.51 -39.89
N VAL A 538 -13.73 9.54 -38.97
CA VAL A 538 -12.50 8.98 -38.38
C VAL A 538 -12.61 7.45 -38.23
N ASN A 539 -11.56 6.73 -38.62
CA ASN A 539 -11.32 5.33 -38.27
C ASN A 539 -9.84 5.09 -37.91
N ASN A 540 -9.37 3.85 -37.70
CA ASN A 540 -8.00 3.64 -37.18
C ASN A 540 -6.95 3.96 -38.24
N GLY A 541 -7.36 3.97 -39.51
CA GLY A 541 -6.50 4.31 -40.64
C GLY A 541 -6.50 5.77 -41.03
N TRP A 542 -7.65 6.42 -40.95
CA TRP A 542 -7.93 7.66 -41.67
C TRP A 542 -8.66 8.70 -40.82
N ILE A 543 -8.38 9.96 -41.14
CA ILE A 543 -9.14 11.13 -40.73
C ILE A 543 -9.55 11.86 -42.00
N SER A 544 -10.85 12.00 -42.24
CA SER A 544 -11.40 12.82 -43.32
C SER A 544 -12.00 14.09 -42.73
N ILE A 545 -11.61 15.24 -43.27
CA ILE A 545 -12.13 16.54 -42.85
C ILE A 545 -12.56 17.38 -44.03
N LYS A 546 -13.56 18.23 -43.81
CA LYS A 546 -14.01 19.23 -44.78
C LYS A 546 -13.88 20.64 -44.19
N ARG A 547 -13.29 21.54 -44.95
CA ARG A 547 -13.18 22.97 -44.62
C ARG A 547 -13.55 23.79 -45.84
N GLU A 548 -14.55 24.66 -45.71
CA GLU A 548 -15.09 25.44 -46.83
C GLU A 548 -15.51 24.52 -48.01
N ALA A 549 -14.87 24.68 -49.17
CA ALA A 549 -15.13 23.90 -50.38
C ALA A 549 -14.21 22.67 -50.54
N ASP A 550 -13.19 22.50 -49.69
CA ASP A 550 -12.15 21.49 -49.86
C ASP A 550 -12.26 20.36 -48.83
N TRP A 551 -12.16 19.13 -49.34
CA TRP A 551 -11.99 17.92 -48.55
C TRP A 551 -10.51 17.57 -48.40
N LEU A 552 -10.11 17.13 -47.21
CA LEU A 552 -8.77 16.64 -46.89
C LEU A 552 -8.86 15.22 -46.30
N LEU A 553 -7.91 14.36 -46.70
CA LEU A 553 -7.76 13.01 -46.16
C LEU A 553 -6.37 12.86 -45.54
N VAL A 554 -6.30 12.35 -44.32
CA VAL A 554 -5.06 12.15 -43.56
C VAL A 554 -4.97 10.70 -43.08
N SER A 555 -3.84 10.04 -43.29
CA SER A 555 -3.56 8.69 -42.77
C SER A 555 -2.91 8.78 -41.39
N GLN A 556 -3.34 7.95 -40.42
CA GLN A 556 -2.85 7.97 -39.03
C GLN A 556 -1.39 7.47 -38.88
N GLY A 557 -0.75 6.98 -39.95
CA GLY A 557 0.66 6.56 -40.00
C GLY A 557 1.68 7.67 -40.36
N TYR A 558 1.31 8.95 -40.25
CA TYR A 558 2.16 10.14 -40.46
C TYR A 558 2.77 10.34 -41.86
N LYS A 559 2.27 9.67 -42.90
CA LYS A 559 2.39 10.19 -44.27
C LYS A 559 1.18 11.04 -44.58
N VAL A 560 1.31 12.35 -44.41
CA VAL A 560 0.33 13.31 -44.94
C VAL A 560 0.34 13.14 -46.47
N LEU A 561 -0.78 12.73 -47.04
CA LEU A 561 -1.01 12.79 -48.49
C LEU A 561 -2.12 13.83 -48.74
N PRO A 562 -1.87 15.12 -48.40
CA PRO A 562 -2.92 16.12 -48.46
C PRO A 562 -3.32 16.29 -49.93
N ARG A 563 -4.54 15.87 -50.26
CA ARG A 563 -5.13 16.07 -51.57
C ARG A 563 -6.12 17.22 -51.46
N GLN A 564 -5.83 18.32 -52.15
CA GLN A 564 -6.73 19.47 -52.25
C GLN A 564 -7.60 19.39 -53.52
N GLY A 565 -8.75 20.04 -53.50
CA GLY A 565 -9.73 20.02 -54.59
C GLY A 565 -10.36 18.64 -54.80
N LEU A 566 -10.72 17.96 -53.71
CA LEU A 566 -11.54 16.74 -53.73
C LEU A 566 -13.01 17.12 -53.53
N ASP A 567 -13.93 16.46 -54.23
CA ASP A 567 -15.38 16.75 -54.15
C ASP A 567 -16.04 16.04 -52.96
N SER A 568 -15.59 14.82 -52.64
CA SER A 568 -16.07 14.04 -51.51
C SER A 568 -15.09 12.93 -51.14
N ILE A 569 -15.10 12.55 -49.86
CA ILE A 569 -14.37 11.41 -49.31
C ILE A 569 -15.37 10.50 -48.60
N ARG A 570 -15.16 9.19 -48.66
CA ARG A 570 -15.86 8.23 -47.80
C ARG A 570 -14.87 7.19 -47.29
N LEU A 571 -14.73 7.08 -45.97
CA LEU A 571 -13.92 6.04 -45.34
C LEU A 571 -14.58 4.68 -45.56
N ILE A 572 -13.77 3.67 -45.90
CA ILE A 572 -14.26 2.30 -46.13
C ILE A 572 -13.87 1.41 -44.96
N ASN A 573 -12.59 1.40 -44.62
CA ASN A 573 -12.00 0.65 -43.52
C ASN A 573 -10.67 1.28 -43.09
N ASP A 574 -9.93 0.65 -42.19
CA ASP A 574 -8.66 1.15 -41.65
C ASP A 574 -7.53 1.22 -42.70
N HIS A 575 -7.76 0.69 -43.90
CA HIS A 575 -6.75 0.60 -44.95
C HIS A 575 -7.07 1.48 -46.16
N ALA A 576 -8.34 1.75 -46.45
CA ALA A 576 -8.76 2.41 -47.68
C ALA A 576 -9.93 3.40 -47.54
N ALA A 577 -9.94 4.40 -48.42
CA ALA A 577 -10.99 5.40 -48.55
C ALA A 577 -11.35 5.65 -50.04
N PHE A 578 -12.62 5.91 -50.31
CA PHE A 578 -13.05 6.46 -51.61
C PHE A 578 -12.74 7.94 -51.67
N ILE A 579 -12.14 8.38 -52.77
CA ILE A 579 -11.95 9.79 -53.10
C ILE A 579 -12.58 10.10 -54.46
N LYS A 580 -13.37 11.17 -54.53
CA LYS A 580 -13.97 11.66 -55.78
C LYS A 580 -13.38 13.02 -56.16
N LYS A 581 -13.03 13.18 -57.45
CA LYS A 581 -12.60 14.46 -58.04
C LYS A 581 -13.09 14.56 -59.49
N GLY A 582 -13.99 15.49 -59.78
CA GLY A 582 -14.74 15.54 -61.03
C GLY A 582 -15.52 14.25 -61.26
N ASP A 583 -15.39 13.69 -62.46
CA ASP A 583 -16.01 12.41 -62.84
C ASP A 583 -15.19 11.17 -62.45
N THR A 584 -14.08 11.36 -61.71
CA THR A 584 -13.18 10.27 -61.34
C THR A 584 -13.43 9.79 -59.92
N LEU A 585 -13.55 8.47 -59.76
CA LEU A 585 -13.64 7.78 -58.47
C LEU A 585 -12.41 6.89 -58.27
N GLN A 586 -11.74 7.04 -57.14
CA GLN A 586 -10.52 6.30 -56.81
C GLN A 586 -10.63 5.68 -55.42
N LEU A 587 -9.99 4.53 -55.25
CA LEU A 587 -9.72 3.88 -53.98
C LEU A 587 -8.30 4.26 -53.55
N MET A 588 -8.17 4.92 -52.40
CA MET A 588 -6.88 5.34 -51.86
C MET A 588 -6.53 4.49 -50.65
N PHE A 589 -5.32 3.93 -50.64
CA PHE A 589 -4.81 3.09 -49.56
C PHE A 589 -3.84 3.87 -48.67
N ASN A 590 -3.77 3.51 -47.38
CA ASN A 590 -2.89 4.17 -46.42
C ASN A 590 -1.38 3.97 -46.74
N SER A 591 -1.07 2.98 -47.59
CA SER A 591 0.23 2.76 -48.23
C SER A 591 0.63 3.86 -49.23
N GLY A 592 -0.32 4.70 -49.64
CA GLY A 592 -0.19 5.69 -50.71
C GLY A 592 -0.52 5.16 -52.10
N ARG A 593 -0.89 3.88 -52.26
CA ARG A 593 -1.38 3.34 -53.53
C ARG A 593 -2.78 3.89 -53.84
N VAL A 594 -3.06 4.04 -55.13
CA VAL A 594 -4.33 4.52 -55.64
C VAL A 594 -4.80 3.59 -56.76
N GLU A 595 -6.01 3.08 -56.63
CA GLU A 595 -6.67 2.27 -57.65
C GLU A 595 -7.87 3.01 -58.24
N TRP A 596 -7.97 3.00 -59.57
CA TRP A 596 -9.04 3.68 -60.29
C TRP A 596 -10.25 2.76 -60.41
N ILE A 597 -11.43 3.29 -60.10
CA ILE A 597 -12.66 2.52 -60.15
C ILE A 597 -13.40 2.84 -61.43
N GLN A 598 -13.66 1.81 -62.24
CA GLN A 598 -14.42 1.94 -63.47
C GLN A 598 -15.91 2.17 -63.15
N PRO A 599 -16.67 2.85 -64.04
CA PRO A 599 -18.08 3.16 -63.78
C PRO A 599 -18.99 1.94 -63.53
N ASP A 600 -18.62 0.76 -64.03
CA ASP A 600 -19.37 -0.50 -63.87
C ASP A 600 -18.83 -1.40 -62.74
N GLU A 601 -17.74 -1.01 -62.07
CA GLU A 601 -17.17 -1.75 -60.94
C GLU A 601 -17.94 -1.49 -59.64
N LYS A 602 -18.12 -2.55 -58.87
CA LYS A 602 -18.63 -2.55 -57.50
C LYS A 602 -17.52 -2.99 -56.55
N LEU A 603 -17.63 -2.58 -55.28
CA LEU A 603 -16.69 -2.92 -54.22
C LEU A 603 -17.38 -3.73 -53.13
N ILE A 604 -16.72 -4.79 -52.65
CA ILE A 604 -17.08 -5.54 -51.44
C ILE A 604 -15.83 -5.71 -50.57
N LEU A 605 -15.99 -5.56 -49.26
CA LEU A 605 -14.97 -5.95 -48.28
C LEU A 605 -15.04 -7.45 -48.02
N LEU A 606 -13.90 -8.13 -48.15
CA LEU A 606 -13.75 -9.55 -47.86
C LEU A 606 -13.07 -9.70 -46.50
N THR A 607 -13.87 -9.96 -45.48
CA THR A 607 -13.42 -10.08 -44.08
C THR A 607 -13.98 -11.35 -43.42
N SER A 608 -13.39 -11.76 -42.30
CA SER A 608 -13.94 -12.80 -41.43
C SER A 608 -15.32 -12.38 -40.90
N ARG A 609 -16.23 -13.36 -40.69
CA ARG A 609 -17.53 -13.12 -40.03
C ARG A 609 -17.41 -12.65 -38.58
N GLU A 610 -16.28 -12.93 -37.94
CA GLU A 610 -15.93 -12.50 -36.58
C GLU A 610 -15.12 -11.18 -36.62
N SER A 611 -15.67 -10.15 -37.29
CA SER A 611 -14.92 -8.95 -37.74
C SER A 611 -14.56 -7.94 -36.65
N THR A 612 -14.32 -8.37 -35.42
CA THR A 612 -13.92 -7.48 -34.31
C THR A 612 -12.45 -7.63 -33.90
N ASP A 613 -11.70 -8.55 -34.53
CA ASP A 613 -10.27 -8.75 -34.24
C ASP A 613 -9.40 -7.84 -35.13
N PRO A 614 -8.74 -6.81 -34.58
CA PRO A 614 -7.91 -5.85 -35.33
C PRO A 614 -6.65 -6.46 -35.96
N GLY A 615 -6.33 -7.74 -35.69
CA GLY A 615 -5.20 -8.45 -36.29
C GLY A 615 -5.52 -9.18 -37.59
N LYS A 616 -6.79 -9.36 -37.97
CA LYS A 616 -7.16 -10.14 -39.16
C LYS A 616 -7.01 -9.30 -40.45
N PRO A 617 -6.53 -9.90 -41.55
CA PRO A 617 -6.33 -9.16 -42.79
C PRO A 617 -7.66 -8.80 -43.43
N GLU A 618 -7.80 -7.54 -43.83
CA GLU A 618 -8.94 -7.06 -44.61
C GLU A 618 -8.59 -6.92 -46.08
N TYR A 619 -9.38 -7.56 -46.93
CA TYR A 619 -9.19 -7.53 -48.38
C TYR A 619 -10.31 -6.75 -49.06
N ILE A 620 -10.00 -6.14 -50.20
CA ILE A 620 -10.97 -5.40 -51.01
C ILE A 620 -11.16 -6.11 -52.33
N MET A 621 -12.41 -6.40 -52.70
CA MET A 621 -12.76 -6.94 -54.01
C MET A 621 -13.45 -5.89 -54.86
N LEU A 622 -12.85 -5.59 -56.02
CA LEU A 622 -13.48 -4.86 -57.11
C LEU A 622 -14.05 -5.86 -58.13
N PHE A 623 -15.30 -5.70 -58.54
CA PHE A 623 -15.92 -6.63 -59.47
C PHE A 623 -16.94 -5.99 -60.39
N ASN A 624 -17.08 -6.57 -61.58
CA ASN A 624 -18.15 -6.28 -62.53
C ASN A 624 -18.63 -7.59 -63.18
N ASN A 625 -19.37 -7.50 -64.28
CA ASN A 625 -19.85 -8.68 -64.99
C ASN A 625 -18.76 -9.48 -65.71
N LYS A 626 -17.53 -8.96 -65.81
CA LYS A 626 -16.41 -9.59 -66.54
C LYS A 626 -15.36 -10.21 -65.62
N TYR A 627 -15.13 -9.62 -64.45
CA TYR A 627 -14.10 -10.11 -63.53
C TYR A 627 -14.40 -9.76 -62.07
N ARG A 628 -13.71 -10.46 -61.18
CA ARG A 628 -13.49 -10.11 -59.77
C ARG A 628 -11.98 -9.95 -59.56
N LYS A 629 -11.57 -8.87 -58.90
CA LYS A 629 -10.18 -8.50 -58.61
C LYS A 629 -10.05 -8.28 -57.10
N VAL A 630 -9.18 -9.03 -56.45
CA VAL A 630 -8.94 -8.95 -55.00
C VAL A 630 -7.64 -8.22 -54.72
N LEU A 631 -7.70 -7.26 -53.81
CA LEU A 631 -6.63 -6.37 -53.39
C LEU A 631 -6.29 -6.63 -51.91
N SER A 632 -4.99 -6.52 -51.58
CA SER A 632 -4.49 -6.47 -50.19
C SER A 632 -4.86 -5.17 -49.48
N SER A 633 -4.63 -5.13 -48.16
CA SER A 633 -4.66 -3.93 -47.32
C SER A 633 -3.75 -2.80 -47.82
N GLU A 634 -2.67 -3.11 -48.53
CA GLU A 634 -1.79 -2.09 -49.11
C GLU A 634 -2.18 -1.69 -50.54
N GLY A 635 -3.23 -2.29 -51.12
CA GLY A 635 -3.70 -2.03 -52.47
C GLY A 635 -2.96 -2.79 -53.57
N GLN A 636 -2.25 -3.88 -53.25
CA GLN A 636 -1.65 -4.76 -54.27
C GLN A 636 -2.70 -5.74 -54.79
N ILE A 637 -2.74 -5.94 -56.11
CA ILE A 637 -3.56 -6.99 -56.74
C ILE A 637 -3.01 -8.35 -56.35
N LEU A 638 -3.82 -9.13 -55.63
CA LEU A 638 -3.51 -10.49 -55.21
C LEU A 638 -3.84 -11.49 -56.32
N PHE A 639 -5.05 -11.37 -56.87
CA PHE A 639 -5.51 -12.11 -58.04
C PHE A 639 -6.73 -11.46 -58.68
N ASP A 640 -6.94 -11.75 -59.96
CA ASP A 640 -8.13 -11.39 -60.71
C ASP A 640 -8.57 -12.55 -61.64
N GLY A 641 -9.83 -12.54 -62.04
CA GLY A 641 -10.36 -13.53 -62.97
C GLY A 641 -11.87 -13.51 -63.12
N ASP A 642 -12.36 -14.28 -64.09
CA ASP A 642 -13.79 -14.50 -64.32
C ASP A 642 -14.31 -15.61 -63.39
N TYR A 643 -14.73 -15.21 -62.20
CA TYR A 643 -15.29 -16.08 -61.16
C TYR A 643 -16.77 -15.75 -60.96
N ASP A 644 -17.61 -16.75 -60.69
CA ASP A 644 -19.03 -16.53 -60.35
C ASP A 644 -19.14 -15.84 -58.96
N GLN A 645 -18.24 -16.17 -58.05
CA GLN A 645 -18.22 -15.69 -56.65
C GLN A 645 -16.81 -15.84 -56.08
N VAL A 646 -16.43 -14.96 -55.16
CA VAL A 646 -15.20 -15.06 -54.36
C VAL A 646 -15.54 -14.60 -52.95
N ASP A 647 -15.23 -15.41 -51.94
CA ASP A 647 -15.47 -15.08 -50.53
C ASP A 647 -14.23 -15.38 -49.68
N PHE A 648 -14.10 -14.67 -48.56
CA PHE A 648 -13.08 -14.94 -47.54
C PHE A 648 -13.26 -16.34 -46.95
N LEU A 649 -12.15 -17.06 -46.74
CA LEU A 649 -12.15 -18.37 -46.07
C LEU A 649 -11.29 -18.37 -44.82
N THR A 650 -10.02 -17.99 -44.93
CA THR A 650 -9.06 -17.83 -43.81
C THR A 650 -8.14 -16.64 -44.10
N ASP A 651 -7.23 -16.29 -43.19
CA ASP A 651 -6.28 -15.18 -43.33
C ASP A 651 -5.43 -15.17 -44.61
N SER A 652 -5.34 -16.28 -45.35
CA SER A 652 -4.62 -16.31 -46.63
C SER A 652 -5.31 -17.10 -47.75
N LEU A 653 -6.55 -17.56 -47.51
CA LEU A 653 -7.30 -18.38 -48.46
C LEU A 653 -8.68 -17.77 -48.72
N PHE A 654 -9.13 -17.93 -49.96
CA PHE A 654 -10.43 -17.50 -50.44
C PHE A 654 -11.13 -18.69 -51.07
N THR A 655 -12.45 -18.77 -50.89
CA THR A 655 -13.26 -19.61 -51.75
C THR A 655 -13.50 -18.88 -53.07
N TYR A 656 -13.50 -19.61 -54.18
CA TYR A 656 -13.94 -19.10 -55.46
C TYR A 656 -14.95 -20.06 -56.07
N LYS A 657 -15.93 -19.53 -56.79
CA LYS A 657 -16.93 -20.30 -57.52
C LYS A 657 -16.71 -20.13 -59.02
N SER A 658 -16.71 -21.24 -59.74
CA SER A 658 -16.64 -21.25 -61.20
C SER A 658 -17.53 -22.35 -61.74
N LYS A 659 -18.36 -22.03 -62.74
CA LYS A 659 -19.33 -22.95 -63.33
C LYS A 659 -20.22 -23.62 -62.28
N GLY A 660 -20.60 -22.87 -61.24
CA GLY A 660 -21.50 -23.36 -60.20
C GLY A 660 -20.85 -24.19 -59.07
N LYS A 661 -19.53 -24.43 -59.09
CA LYS A 661 -18.82 -25.23 -58.07
C LYS A 661 -17.76 -24.42 -57.34
N PHE A 662 -17.51 -24.75 -56.08
CA PHE A 662 -16.55 -24.06 -55.21
C PHE A 662 -15.16 -24.72 -55.24
N GLY A 663 -14.12 -23.90 -55.19
CA GLY A 663 -12.71 -24.24 -55.00
C GLY A 663 -12.03 -23.24 -54.05
N ILE A 664 -10.73 -23.43 -53.81
CA ILE A 664 -9.91 -22.61 -52.90
C ILE A 664 -8.74 -22.02 -53.69
N ILE A 665 -8.51 -20.73 -53.51
CA ILE A 665 -7.37 -19.97 -54.06
C ILE A 665 -6.66 -19.26 -52.90
N ASN A 666 -5.34 -19.15 -52.96
CA ASN A 666 -4.58 -18.42 -51.94
C ASN A 666 -4.37 -16.95 -52.31
N ALA A 667 -3.91 -16.15 -51.35
CA ALA A 667 -3.57 -14.73 -51.53
C ALA A 667 -2.44 -14.45 -52.55
N LYS A 668 -1.79 -15.49 -53.10
CA LYS A 668 -0.82 -15.38 -54.21
C LYS A 668 -1.46 -15.68 -55.58
N GLY A 669 -2.78 -15.85 -55.63
CA GLY A 669 -3.52 -16.21 -56.84
C GLY A 669 -3.33 -17.65 -57.31
N LYS A 670 -2.75 -18.53 -56.49
CA LYS A 670 -2.57 -19.94 -56.83
C LYS A 670 -3.79 -20.75 -56.36
N THR A 671 -4.41 -21.48 -57.29
CA THR A 671 -5.45 -22.47 -56.95
C THR A 671 -4.86 -23.55 -56.05
N VAL A 672 -5.45 -23.70 -54.87
CA VAL A 672 -5.10 -24.72 -53.85
C VAL A 672 -5.99 -25.94 -54.03
N VAL A 673 -7.29 -25.72 -54.21
CA VAL A 673 -8.29 -26.76 -54.43
C VAL A 673 -9.15 -26.37 -55.63
N SER A 674 -9.27 -27.24 -56.62
CA SER A 674 -10.04 -26.93 -57.83
C SER A 674 -11.55 -26.88 -57.58
N ALA A 675 -12.24 -26.07 -58.38
CA ALA A 675 -13.70 -25.89 -58.29
C ALA A 675 -14.48 -27.16 -58.69
N LYS A 676 -14.85 -27.98 -57.69
CA LYS A 676 -15.71 -29.16 -57.88
C LYS A 676 -16.71 -29.41 -56.73
N TYR A 677 -16.60 -28.67 -55.64
CA TYR A 677 -17.37 -28.91 -54.42
C TYR A 677 -18.70 -28.14 -54.42
N GLU A 678 -19.69 -28.68 -53.71
CA GLU A 678 -21.01 -28.06 -53.51
C GLU A 678 -20.96 -26.95 -52.47
N SER A 679 -20.16 -27.14 -51.41
CA SER A 679 -19.85 -26.10 -50.42
C SER A 679 -18.46 -26.31 -49.82
N ILE A 680 -17.86 -25.22 -49.35
CA ILE A 680 -16.58 -25.19 -48.63
C ILE A 680 -16.77 -24.31 -47.39
N ASN A 681 -16.43 -24.81 -46.21
CA ASN A 681 -16.57 -24.07 -44.94
C ASN A 681 -15.38 -24.37 -44.01
N GLU A 682 -14.97 -23.40 -43.21
CA GLU A 682 -13.95 -23.58 -42.18
C GLU A 682 -14.56 -24.09 -40.86
N LYS A 683 -13.87 -25.00 -40.17
CA LYS A 683 -14.21 -25.48 -38.81
C LYS A 683 -13.00 -26.17 -38.16
N ASP A 684 -12.70 -25.83 -36.89
CA ASP A 684 -11.68 -26.48 -36.06
C ASP A 684 -10.31 -26.60 -36.78
N ASP A 685 -9.78 -25.50 -37.35
CA ASP A 685 -8.55 -25.42 -38.16
C ASP A 685 -8.54 -26.26 -39.45
N LEU A 686 -9.68 -26.83 -39.84
CA LEU A 686 -9.88 -27.57 -41.07
C LEU A 686 -10.85 -26.85 -42.00
N ILE A 687 -10.67 -27.05 -43.30
CA ILE A 687 -11.60 -26.61 -44.32
C ILE A 687 -12.43 -27.81 -44.76
N LEU A 688 -13.69 -27.86 -44.36
CA LEU A 688 -14.63 -28.90 -44.73
C LEU A 688 -15.11 -28.75 -46.17
N LEU A 689 -15.11 -29.85 -46.89
CA LEU A 689 -15.43 -29.95 -48.32
C LEU A 689 -16.67 -30.83 -48.49
N LEU A 690 -17.75 -30.29 -49.08
CA LEU A 690 -18.97 -31.05 -49.36
C LEU A 690 -19.04 -31.43 -50.84
N GLU A 691 -19.22 -32.71 -51.13
CA GLU A 691 -19.48 -33.21 -52.48
C GLU A 691 -20.47 -34.36 -52.41
N LYS A 692 -21.61 -34.27 -53.13
CA LYS A 692 -22.64 -35.31 -53.20
C LYS A 692 -23.15 -35.76 -51.83
N GLY A 693 -23.31 -34.81 -50.90
CA GLY A 693 -23.77 -35.09 -49.53
C GLY A 693 -22.75 -35.76 -48.60
N LYS A 694 -21.50 -35.94 -49.04
CA LYS A 694 -20.40 -36.44 -48.20
C LYS A 694 -19.44 -35.32 -47.83
N ILE A 695 -18.87 -35.40 -46.64
CA ILE A 695 -17.92 -34.43 -46.08
C ILE A 695 -16.49 -34.99 -46.22
N GLY A 696 -15.58 -34.13 -46.64
CA GLY A 696 -14.14 -34.30 -46.59
C GLY A 696 -13.50 -33.08 -45.93
N SER A 697 -12.17 -33.01 -45.90
CA SER A 697 -11.46 -31.86 -45.34
C SER A 697 -10.18 -31.54 -46.08
N TYR A 698 -9.76 -30.28 -45.99
CA TYR A 698 -8.45 -29.79 -46.37
C TYR A 698 -7.82 -29.12 -45.15
N ASN A 699 -6.59 -29.49 -44.84
CA ASN A 699 -5.84 -28.86 -43.76
C ASN A 699 -4.94 -27.76 -44.37
N PRO A 700 -5.19 -26.48 -44.08
CA PRO A 700 -4.44 -25.37 -44.67
C PRO A 700 -2.97 -25.34 -44.23
N THR A 701 -2.65 -25.89 -43.05
CA THR A 701 -1.30 -25.91 -42.48
C THR A 701 -0.42 -27.01 -43.11
N THR A 702 -0.96 -28.22 -43.27
CA THR A 702 -0.20 -29.37 -43.80
C THR A 702 -0.38 -29.57 -45.31
N GLY A 703 -1.43 -28.97 -45.89
CA GLY A 703 -1.85 -29.23 -47.27
C GLY A 703 -2.54 -30.58 -47.47
N GLY A 704 -2.82 -31.33 -46.39
CA GLY A 704 -3.48 -32.63 -46.45
C GLY A 704 -4.93 -32.52 -46.94
N LEU A 705 -5.31 -33.36 -47.90
CA LEU A 705 -6.66 -33.43 -48.47
C LEU A 705 -7.29 -34.79 -48.19
N ILE A 706 -8.38 -34.79 -47.43
CA ILE A 706 -9.28 -35.92 -47.23
C ILE A 706 -10.46 -35.75 -48.19
N ALA A 707 -10.56 -36.65 -49.16
CA ALA A 707 -11.66 -36.61 -50.12
C ALA A 707 -13.01 -36.82 -49.43
N PRO A 708 -14.08 -36.16 -49.91
CA PRO A 708 -15.42 -36.35 -49.34
C PRO A 708 -15.89 -37.80 -49.38
N ALA A 709 -16.08 -38.39 -48.19
CA ALA A 709 -16.51 -39.79 -48.04
C ALA A 709 -17.37 -40.03 -46.78
N TYR A 710 -17.51 -39.04 -45.91
CA TYR A 710 -18.04 -39.22 -44.56
C TYR A 710 -19.38 -38.52 -44.34
N ASP A 711 -20.20 -39.05 -43.44
CA ASP A 711 -21.58 -38.59 -43.22
C ASP A 711 -21.68 -37.42 -42.24
N SER A 712 -20.63 -37.15 -41.46
CA SER A 712 -20.69 -36.15 -40.40
C SER A 712 -19.34 -35.51 -40.07
N ARG A 713 -19.12 -35.09 -38.82
CA ARG A 713 -18.01 -34.23 -38.37
C ARG A 713 -16.65 -34.91 -38.53
N ILE A 714 -15.67 -34.11 -38.94
CA ILE A 714 -14.23 -34.44 -38.94
C ILE A 714 -13.57 -33.50 -37.94
N THR A 715 -12.79 -34.03 -37.00
CA THR A 715 -12.00 -33.26 -36.03
C THR A 715 -10.56 -33.75 -36.07
N SER A 716 -9.58 -32.84 -36.22
CA SER A 716 -8.16 -33.19 -36.26
C SER A 716 -7.53 -33.25 -34.87
N PHE A 717 -6.61 -34.21 -34.70
CA PHE A 717 -5.76 -34.37 -33.52
C PHE A 717 -4.36 -34.81 -33.97
N ALA A 718 -3.37 -33.92 -33.86
CA ALA A 718 -2.03 -34.14 -34.41
C ALA A 718 -2.09 -34.60 -35.89
N ASN A 719 -1.72 -35.84 -36.19
CA ASN A 719 -1.73 -36.42 -37.53
C ASN A 719 -2.96 -37.30 -37.83
N TYR A 720 -3.91 -37.38 -36.90
CA TYR A 720 -5.11 -38.20 -36.98
C TYR A 720 -6.36 -37.34 -37.08
N PHE A 721 -7.44 -37.95 -37.57
CA PHE A 721 -8.74 -37.31 -37.70
C PHE A 721 -9.79 -38.23 -37.07
N SER A 722 -10.47 -37.74 -36.04
CA SER A 722 -11.67 -38.37 -35.49
C SER A 722 -12.82 -38.08 -36.43
N ILE A 723 -13.48 -39.14 -36.86
CA ILE A 723 -14.58 -39.08 -37.80
C ILE A 723 -15.73 -39.89 -37.26
N VAL A 724 -16.94 -39.37 -37.45
CA VAL A 724 -18.17 -40.13 -37.19
C VAL A 724 -18.74 -40.64 -38.51
N LYS A 725 -18.82 -41.97 -38.62
CA LYS A 725 -19.40 -42.69 -39.76
C LYS A 725 -20.50 -43.61 -39.23
N ASP A 726 -21.68 -43.55 -39.83
CA ASP A 726 -22.86 -44.33 -39.42
C ASP A 726 -23.20 -44.16 -37.91
N GLY A 727 -22.96 -42.98 -37.34
CA GLY A 727 -23.21 -42.67 -35.93
C GLY A 727 -22.14 -43.15 -34.94
N LYS A 728 -21.07 -43.80 -35.43
CA LYS A 728 -19.96 -44.30 -34.61
C LYS A 728 -18.65 -43.55 -34.88
N TYR A 729 -17.89 -43.33 -33.82
CA TYR A 729 -16.56 -42.70 -33.86
C TYR A 729 -15.49 -43.71 -34.29
N GLY A 730 -14.57 -43.24 -35.13
CA GLY A 730 -13.33 -43.92 -35.50
C GLY A 730 -12.24 -42.91 -35.83
N LEU A 731 -11.00 -43.38 -36.01
CA LEU A 731 -9.85 -42.54 -36.37
C LEU A 731 -9.32 -42.93 -37.74
N ILE A 732 -8.99 -41.93 -38.54
CA ILE A 732 -8.19 -42.08 -39.76
C ILE A 732 -6.88 -41.30 -39.65
N ASN A 733 -5.88 -41.67 -40.45
CA ASN A 733 -4.67 -40.85 -40.60
C ASN A 733 -4.79 -39.86 -41.77
N SER A 734 -3.76 -39.04 -41.97
CA SER A 734 -3.69 -38.05 -43.06
C SER A 734 -3.66 -38.65 -44.48
N GLN A 735 -3.48 -39.97 -44.63
CA GLN A 735 -3.61 -40.70 -45.90
C GLN A 735 -5.00 -41.32 -46.07
N ASN A 736 -5.98 -40.95 -45.24
CA ASN A 736 -7.34 -41.48 -45.26
C ASN A 736 -7.43 -42.99 -44.98
N LYS A 737 -6.44 -43.56 -44.28
CA LYS A 737 -6.47 -44.95 -43.81
C LYS A 737 -7.10 -45.00 -42.43
N THR A 738 -8.06 -45.90 -42.23
CA THR A 738 -8.63 -46.19 -40.90
C THR A 738 -7.54 -46.76 -39.99
N VAL A 739 -7.35 -46.09 -38.86
CA VAL A 739 -6.45 -46.46 -37.77
C VAL A 739 -7.25 -47.12 -36.66
N ILE A 740 -8.37 -46.51 -36.26
CA ILE A 740 -9.33 -47.06 -35.30
C ILE A 740 -10.69 -47.24 -35.98
N PRO A 741 -11.30 -48.45 -35.91
CA PRO A 741 -12.60 -48.72 -36.51
C PRO A 741 -13.74 -47.80 -36.01
N PHE A 742 -14.76 -47.63 -36.84
CA PHE A 742 -15.95 -46.83 -36.54
C PHE A 742 -16.96 -47.63 -35.72
N GLU A 743 -16.66 -47.91 -34.45
CA GLU A 743 -17.50 -48.76 -33.59
C GLU A 743 -17.86 -48.13 -32.23
N TYR A 744 -17.25 -47.00 -31.88
CA TYR A 744 -17.38 -46.37 -30.56
C TYR A 744 -18.48 -45.29 -30.51
N ASP A 745 -19.13 -45.14 -29.36
CA ASP A 745 -20.17 -44.13 -29.13
C ASP A 745 -19.60 -42.75 -28.82
N GLU A 746 -18.45 -42.69 -28.14
CA GLU A 746 -17.73 -41.44 -27.87
C GLU A 746 -16.22 -41.63 -27.97
N PHE A 747 -15.54 -40.51 -28.19
CA PHE A 747 -14.10 -40.41 -28.32
C PHE A 747 -13.60 -39.17 -27.56
N MET A 748 -12.61 -39.35 -26.68
CA MET A 748 -11.96 -38.30 -25.91
C MET A 748 -10.45 -38.44 -26.04
N MET A 749 -9.81 -37.41 -26.60
CA MET A 749 -8.35 -37.36 -26.68
C MET A 749 -7.74 -37.25 -25.27
N TRP A 750 -6.69 -38.04 -24.97
CA TRP A 750 -6.08 -38.07 -23.64
C TRP A 750 -4.71 -37.40 -23.64
N ASN A 751 -3.82 -37.83 -24.53
CA ASN A 751 -2.52 -37.21 -24.81
C ASN A 751 -2.07 -37.52 -26.24
N ASP A 752 -0.87 -37.09 -26.64
CA ASP A 752 -0.35 -37.26 -28.00
C ASP A 752 -0.18 -38.72 -28.47
N THR A 753 -0.35 -39.69 -27.56
CA THR A 753 -0.17 -41.12 -27.81
C THR A 753 -1.39 -41.99 -27.50
N SER A 754 -2.39 -41.44 -26.81
CA SER A 754 -3.52 -42.21 -26.28
C SER A 754 -4.81 -41.42 -26.21
N PHE A 755 -5.93 -42.14 -26.19
CA PHE A 755 -7.27 -41.61 -26.14
C PHE A 755 -8.19 -42.57 -25.40
N LEU A 756 -9.31 -42.03 -24.91
CA LEU A 756 -10.40 -42.78 -24.31
C LEU A 756 -11.53 -42.93 -25.34
N VAL A 757 -12.01 -44.16 -25.52
CA VAL A 757 -13.21 -44.45 -26.31
C VAL A 757 -14.29 -45.03 -25.41
N ARG A 758 -15.54 -44.69 -25.69
CA ARG A 758 -16.70 -45.26 -25.01
C ARG A 758 -17.42 -46.23 -25.94
N ASP A 759 -17.60 -47.47 -25.49
CA ASP A 759 -18.56 -48.39 -26.07
C ASP A 759 -19.66 -48.65 -25.05
N SER A 760 -20.89 -48.28 -25.40
CA SER A 760 -22.05 -48.29 -24.53
C SER A 760 -21.84 -47.46 -23.26
N SER A 761 -21.48 -48.09 -22.14
CA SER A 761 -21.23 -47.41 -20.85
C SER A 761 -19.77 -47.50 -20.39
N VAL A 762 -18.93 -48.21 -21.14
CA VAL A 762 -17.57 -48.54 -20.74
C VAL A 762 -16.58 -47.69 -21.50
N TRP A 763 -15.76 -46.96 -20.77
CA TRP A 763 -14.61 -46.24 -21.26
C TRP A 763 -13.36 -47.13 -21.27
N THR A 764 -12.63 -47.09 -22.38
CA THR A 764 -11.38 -47.82 -22.59
C THR A 764 -10.30 -46.84 -23.03
N LEU A 765 -9.16 -46.87 -22.34
CA LEU A 765 -7.96 -46.12 -22.71
C LEU A 765 -7.13 -46.95 -23.70
N MET A 766 -6.83 -46.37 -24.86
CA MET A 766 -6.15 -47.05 -25.96
C MET A 766 -5.07 -46.17 -26.58
N THR A 767 -4.11 -46.79 -27.27
CA THR A 767 -3.11 -46.11 -28.10
C THR A 767 -3.56 -45.98 -29.55
N PHE A 768 -2.87 -45.14 -30.32
CA PHE A 768 -3.07 -45.04 -31.78
C PHE A 768 -2.68 -46.30 -32.56
N ASP A 769 -1.94 -47.22 -31.95
CA ASP A 769 -1.61 -48.53 -32.53
C ASP A 769 -2.68 -49.60 -32.23
N ASN A 770 -3.84 -49.18 -31.70
CA ASN A 770 -4.97 -50.03 -31.32
C ASN A 770 -4.66 -50.99 -30.15
N GLU A 771 -3.71 -50.62 -29.28
CA GLU A 771 -3.42 -51.35 -28.05
C GLU A 771 -4.32 -50.84 -26.91
N VAL A 772 -4.98 -51.75 -26.20
CA VAL A 772 -5.76 -51.42 -25.00
C VAL A 772 -4.81 -51.28 -23.82
N ILE A 773 -4.77 -50.09 -23.22
CA ILE A 773 -3.99 -49.82 -22.00
C ILE A 773 -4.80 -50.24 -20.77
N GLU A 774 -6.05 -49.80 -20.67
CA GLU A 774 -6.94 -50.13 -19.55
C GLU A 774 -8.41 -50.01 -19.97
N THR A 775 -9.31 -50.78 -19.35
CA THR A 775 -10.74 -50.81 -19.70
C THR A 775 -11.64 -51.00 -18.48
N GLY A 776 -12.94 -50.79 -18.65
CA GLY A 776 -13.94 -50.95 -17.61
C GLY A 776 -14.23 -49.67 -16.81
N PHE A 777 -13.75 -48.52 -17.28
CA PHE A 777 -14.02 -47.25 -16.62
C PHE A 777 -15.43 -46.73 -16.91
N MET A 778 -15.98 -45.99 -15.97
CA MET A 778 -17.25 -45.29 -16.06
C MET A 778 -17.07 -43.87 -15.55
N ASN A 779 -17.86 -42.93 -16.09
CA ASN A 779 -17.97 -41.54 -15.65
C ASN A 779 -16.62 -40.79 -15.41
N PRO A 780 -15.71 -40.74 -16.39
CA PRO A 780 -14.48 -39.97 -16.27
C PRO A 780 -14.79 -38.49 -15.99
N THR A 781 -14.29 -37.95 -14.88
CA THR A 781 -14.54 -36.57 -14.43
C THR A 781 -13.22 -35.87 -14.15
N LEU A 782 -12.98 -34.68 -14.71
CA LEU A 782 -11.77 -33.90 -14.45
C LEU A 782 -11.76 -33.39 -13.00
N ILE A 783 -10.70 -33.68 -12.25
CA ILE A 783 -10.56 -33.28 -10.82
C ILE A 783 -9.35 -32.36 -10.55
N ALA A 784 -8.39 -32.30 -11.48
CA ALA A 784 -7.27 -31.35 -11.41
C ALA A 784 -6.61 -31.16 -12.79
N GLU A 785 -5.98 -30.01 -13.00
CA GLU A 785 -5.16 -29.71 -14.18
C GLU A 785 -3.94 -28.87 -13.79
N ARG A 786 -2.77 -29.25 -14.32
CA ARG A 786 -1.48 -28.59 -14.08
C ARG A 786 -0.70 -28.46 -15.39
N GLY A 787 -0.80 -27.28 -16.00
CA GLY A 787 -0.25 -27.07 -17.34
C GLY A 787 -0.99 -27.98 -18.34
N MET A 788 -0.26 -28.87 -19.01
CA MET A 788 -0.84 -29.86 -19.95
C MET A 788 -1.27 -31.17 -19.26
N GLU A 789 -0.96 -31.34 -17.98
CA GLU A 789 -1.27 -32.57 -17.24
C GLU A 789 -2.68 -32.50 -16.64
N LYS A 790 -3.52 -33.48 -16.96
CA LYS A 790 -4.91 -33.60 -16.51
C LYS A 790 -5.07 -34.85 -15.66
N PHE A 791 -5.84 -34.72 -14.58
CA PHE A 791 -6.18 -35.81 -13.67
C PHE A 791 -7.68 -36.01 -13.69
N ILE A 792 -8.13 -37.22 -14.03
CA ILE A 792 -9.55 -37.57 -13.99
C ILE A 792 -9.82 -38.61 -12.89
N LYS A 793 -10.96 -38.44 -12.21
CA LYS A 793 -11.59 -39.47 -11.40
C LYS A 793 -12.29 -40.44 -12.34
N VAL A 794 -11.98 -41.72 -12.21
CA VAL A 794 -12.59 -42.82 -12.99
C VAL A 794 -13.24 -43.82 -12.06
N MET A 795 -14.35 -44.43 -12.48
CA MET A 795 -15.09 -45.41 -11.68
C MET A 795 -15.03 -46.80 -12.32
N LYS A 796 -14.83 -47.86 -11.53
CA LYS A 796 -14.97 -49.27 -11.95
C LYS A 796 -15.82 -49.99 -10.91
N GLY A 797 -16.96 -50.53 -11.33
CA GLY A 797 -17.99 -51.01 -10.40
C GLY A 797 -18.57 -49.87 -9.55
N GLN A 798 -18.33 -49.90 -8.24
CA GLN A 798 -18.72 -48.84 -7.29
C GLN A 798 -17.51 -48.11 -6.67
N SER A 799 -16.32 -48.32 -7.23
CA SER A 799 -15.08 -47.81 -6.68
C SER A 799 -14.41 -46.81 -7.63
N PHE A 800 -13.75 -45.82 -7.07
CA PHE A 800 -13.07 -44.75 -7.76
C PHE A 800 -11.55 -44.90 -7.74
N GLY A 801 -10.91 -44.42 -8.80
CA GLY A 801 -9.46 -44.32 -8.98
C GLY A 801 -9.11 -43.02 -9.70
N ILE A 802 -7.82 -42.78 -9.94
CA ILE A 802 -7.32 -41.58 -10.62
C ILE A 802 -6.46 -41.97 -11.82
N LEU A 803 -6.76 -41.39 -12.97
CA LEU A 803 -5.96 -41.50 -14.19
C LEU A 803 -5.35 -40.13 -14.53
N SER A 804 -4.04 -40.10 -14.79
CA SER A 804 -3.32 -38.94 -15.35
C SER A 804 -3.02 -39.15 -16.83
N ASN A 805 -3.15 -38.09 -17.62
CA ASN A 805 -2.75 -38.11 -19.03
C ASN A 805 -1.25 -38.11 -19.26
N LYS A 806 -0.44 -38.00 -18.20
CA LYS A 806 1.02 -38.07 -18.26
C LYS A 806 1.59 -39.28 -17.52
N GLN A 807 1.01 -39.64 -16.39
CA GLN A 807 1.53 -40.68 -15.50
C GLN A 807 0.78 -42.01 -15.61
N GLY A 808 -0.34 -42.07 -16.34
CA GLY A 808 -1.19 -43.25 -16.40
C GLY A 808 -2.04 -43.39 -15.14
N LEU A 809 -2.40 -44.63 -14.78
CA LEU A 809 -3.25 -44.91 -13.63
C LEU A 809 -2.45 -44.67 -12.35
N ILE A 810 -2.83 -43.61 -11.62
CA ILE A 810 -2.15 -43.18 -10.38
C ILE A 810 -2.75 -43.94 -9.19
N LEU A 811 -4.08 -44.03 -9.12
CA LEU A 811 -4.79 -44.76 -8.08
C LEU A 811 -5.73 -45.78 -8.72
N GLU A 812 -5.59 -47.04 -8.31
CA GLU A 812 -6.47 -48.13 -8.70
C GLU A 812 -7.92 -47.88 -8.23
N PRO A 813 -8.96 -48.23 -9.02
CA PRO A 813 -10.36 -48.10 -8.65
C PRO A 813 -10.79 -48.99 -7.47
N THR A 814 -10.35 -48.65 -6.26
CA THR A 814 -10.57 -49.42 -5.02
C THR A 814 -11.10 -48.55 -3.88
N TYR A 815 -11.32 -47.26 -4.12
CA TYR A 815 -11.77 -46.29 -3.13
C TYR A 815 -13.27 -46.03 -3.26
N ASN A 816 -13.95 -45.75 -2.16
CA ASN A 816 -15.37 -45.41 -2.16
C ASN A 816 -15.64 -44.00 -2.67
N ASP A 817 -14.70 -43.07 -2.47
CA ASP A 817 -14.67 -41.76 -3.11
C ASP A 817 -13.25 -41.20 -3.12
N ILE A 818 -13.02 -40.23 -4.01
CA ILE A 818 -11.78 -39.47 -4.12
C ILE A 818 -12.11 -38.00 -4.41
N VAL A 819 -11.53 -37.10 -3.61
CA VAL A 819 -11.66 -35.65 -3.75
C VAL A 819 -10.28 -34.98 -3.80
N ASN A 820 -10.17 -33.86 -4.51
CA ASN A 820 -8.93 -33.08 -4.56
C ASN A 820 -8.95 -32.04 -3.44
N VAL A 821 -8.12 -32.26 -2.41
CA VAL A 821 -7.93 -31.34 -1.29
C VAL A 821 -6.69 -30.44 -1.47
N GLY A 822 -6.11 -30.46 -2.67
CA GLY A 822 -5.01 -29.59 -3.08
C GLY A 822 -5.47 -28.38 -3.89
N ILE A 823 -4.52 -27.57 -4.37
CA ILE A 823 -4.77 -26.53 -5.38
C ILE A 823 -4.47 -27.06 -6.77
N TYR A 824 -5.02 -26.45 -7.83
CA TYR A 824 -4.80 -26.89 -9.23
C TYR A 824 -3.32 -27.12 -9.59
N LYS A 825 -2.40 -26.27 -9.10
CA LYS A 825 -0.96 -26.40 -9.37
C LYS A 825 -0.25 -27.49 -8.55
N GLU A 826 -0.82 -27.89 -7.43
CA GLU A 826 -0.30 -28.89 -6.48
C GLU A 826 -1.46 -29.77 -5.97
N PRO A 827 -2.02 -30.64 -6.83
CA PRO A 827 -3.15 -31.47 -6.44
C PRO A 827 -2.71 -32.48 -5.38
N THR A 828 -3.58 -32.68 -4.39
CA THR A 828 -3.42 -33.67 -3.33
C THR A 828 -4.76 -34.38 -3.18
N PHE A 829 -4.75 -35.70 -3.24
CA PHE A 829 -5.96 -36.49 -3.34
C PHE A 829 -6.29 -37.11 -2.00
N PHE A 830 -7.47 -36.79 -1.48
CA PHE A 830 -8.09 -37.47 -0.36
C PHE A 830 -8.87 -38.66 -0.94
N ALA A 831 -8.51 -39.87 -0.54
CA ALA A 831 -9.18 -41.09 -1.00
C ALA A 831 -9.69 -41.90 0.19
N GLU A 832 -10.95 -42.30 0.13
CA GLU A 832 -11.65 -42.94 1.23
C GLU A 832 -11.96 -44.41 0.93
N GLN A 833 -11.85 -45.26 1.96
CA GLN A 833 -12.35 -46.64 1.94
C GLN A 833 -13.24 -46.91 3.16
N HIS A 834 -14.47 -47.32 2.93
CA HIS A 834 -15.43 -47.66 3.98
C HIS A 834 -15.35 -49.15 4.33
N LEU A 835 -14.83 -49.44 5.51
CA LEU A 835 -14.78 -50.78 6.09
C LEU A 835 -16.11 -51.09 6.81
N LYS A 836 -17.14 -51.44 6.04
CA LYS A 836 -18.51 -51.70 6.53
C LYS A 836 -18.58 -52.66 7.74
N ALA A 837 -17.75 -53.70 7.76
CA ALA A 837 -17.73 -54.69 8.84
C ALA A 837 -17.28 -54.13 10.19
N ALA A 838 -16.44 -53.09 10.17
CA ALA A 838 -15.89 -52.47 11.37
C ALA A 838 -16.54 -51.10 11.68
N ALA A 839 -17.37 -50.57 10.76
CA ALA A 839 -17.94 -49.23 10.82
C ALA A 839 -16.89 -48.12 10.95
N PHE A 840 -15.82 -48.22 10.14
CA PHE A 840 -14.78 -47.19 10.04
C PHE A 840 -14.55 -46.78 8.60
N PHE A 841 -14.08 -45.54 8.42
CA PHE A 841 -13.56 -45.00 7.17
C PHE A 841 -12.04 -44.93 7.26
N VAL A 842 -11.34 -45.52 6.30
CA VAL A 842 -9.90 -45.34 6.15
C VAL A 842 -9.69 -44.26 5.09
N VAL A 843 -9.12 -43.14 5.50
CA VAL A 843 -8.79 -42.05 4.59
C VAL A 843 -7.30 -42.04 4.37
N THR A 844 -6.88 -42.04 3.11
CA THR A 844 -5.49 -41.92 2.70
C THR A 844 -5.32 -40.71 1.80
N TYR A 845 -4.35 -39.87 2.12
CA TYR A 845 -3.95 -38.72 1.33
C TYR A 845 -2.82 -39.14 0.39
N PHE A 846 -2.94 -38.80 -0.88
CA PHE A 846 -1.96 -39.11 -1.92
C PHE A 846 -1.46 -37.84 -2.58
N ASP A 847 -0.17 -37.81 -2.89
CA ASP A 847 0.37 -36.77 -3.77
C ASP A 847 -0.06 -37.00 -5.23
N ARG A 848 0.33 -36.07 -6.11
CA ARG A 848 0.10 -36.16 -7.55
C ARG A 848 0.75 -37.35 -8.25
N LEU A 849 1.63 -38.10 -7.58
CA LEU A 849 2.31 -39.30 -8.08
C LEU A 849 1.66 -40.58 -7.52
N GLY A 850 0.64 -40.47 -6.67
CA GLY A 850 -0.01 -41.61 -6.02
C GLY A 850 0.76 -42.14 -4.81
N GLN A 851 1.73 -41.39 -4.29
CA GLN A 851 2.45 -41.76 -3.07
C GLN A 851 1.62 -41.39 -1.85
N SER A 852 1.44 -42.36 -0.95
CA SER A 852 0.72 -42.15 0.31
C SER A 852 1.49 -41.16 1.20
N LEU A 853 0.83 -40.06 1.55
CA LEU A 853 1.33 -39.02 2.44
C LEU A 853 0.94 -39.30 3.90
N ARG A 854 -0.31 -39.70 4.11
CA ARG A 854 -0.87 -40.00 5.43
C ARG A 854 -2.07 -40.93 5.28
N SER A 855 -2.22 -41.89 6.18
CA SER A 855 -3.39 -42.79 6.24
C SER A 855 -3.91 -42.87 7.67
N GLN A 856 -5.21 -42.74 7.86
CA GLN A 856 -5.85 -42.72 9.17
C GLN A 856 -7.24 -43.37 9.11
N ALA A 857 -7.58 -44.12 10.16
CA ALA A 857 -8.92 -44.68 10.35
C ALA A 857 -9.78 -43.74 11.22
N TYR A 858 -11.03 -43.55 10.81
CA TYR A 858 -12.00 -42.63 11.39
C TYR A 858 -13.31 -43.34 11.69
N ARG A 859 -13.89 -43.08 12.86
CA ARG A 859 -15.30 -43.41 13.12
C ARG A 859 -16.21 -42.49 12.30
N PRO A 860 -17.48 -42.85 12.07
CA PRO A 860 -18.40 -42.03 11.27
C PRO A 860 -18.50 -40.57 11.75
N GLU A 861 -18.53 -40.33 13.06
CA GLU A 861 -18.58 -38.97 13.64
C GLU A 861 -17.28 -38.17 13.51
N GLU A 862 -16.14 -38.85 13.32
CA GLU A 862 -14.85 -38.22 13.09
C GLU A 862 -14.63 -37.96 11.59
N TYR A 863 -15.12 -38.86 10.74
CA TYR A 863 -15.06 -38.72 9.30
C TYR A 863 -15.85 -37.49 8.81
N SER A 864 -17.03 -37.24 9.37
CA SER A 864 -17.83 -36.05 9.04
C SER A 864 -17.15 -34.72 9.39
N LYS A 865 -16.06 -34.74 10.17
CA LYS A 865 -15.26 -33.57 10.55
C LYS A 865 -14.12 -33.27 9.58
N ILE A 866 -13.82 -34.19 8.67
CA ILE A 866 -12.70 -34.06 7.71
C ILE A 866 -13.12 -34.27 6.27
N TYR A 867 -14.32 -34.80 6.02
CA TYR A 867 -14.86 -34.96 4.67
C TYR A 867 -15.44 -33.63 4.16
N CYS A 868 -15.25 -33.39 2.86
CA CYS A 868 -15.81 -32.26 2.14
C CYS A 868 -16.47 -32.77 0.87
N ASP A 869 -17.72 -32.39 0.65
CA ASP A 869 -18.47 -32.66 -0.58
C ASP A 869 -18.21 -31.49 -1.55
N GLN A 870 -17.54 -31.74 -2.68
CA GLN A 870 -17.13 -30.73 -3.67
C GLN A 870 -18.08 -30.68 -4.87
#